data_AF-L9YTD4-F1
#
_entry.id   AF-L9YTD4-F1
#
_cell.length_a   1.000
_cell.length_b   1.000
_cell.length_c   1.000
_cell.angle_alpha   90.00
_cell.angle_beta   90.00
_cell.angle_gamma   90.00
#
_symmetry.space_group_name_H-M   'P 1'
#
loop_
_entity.id
_entity.type
_entity.pdbx_description
1 polymer ?
#
loop_
_entity_poly.entity_id
_entity_poly.type
_entity_poly.pdbx_seq_one_letter_code
_entity_poly.pdbx_strand_id
1 'polypeptide(L)'
;MSNAILEHFQQSTANPATQRLYNTVVGIEVPGFSLNGRTFRADHSNEIDIISLIAHGEVSFSGSDIVSKLRLRSSLFTAGFEAHGVSFSKNVDFNSSRFEQGADFRRALFGEGVSFHDTTIEGDLDLSQTTIRGRLNLQETTVHGDVLLQGATIEGNLELESAEITGELNLVHATIEGAVRAEEADTETVTLLSTHLMGPWFSVEHEIGTLKWIDSRFESSVTLINCTIHGSFRSTEVTIKGGLKWYKTTAEGSVEFTDSQFEHVCTIRKGEIQGSFDVRHSDMGHHFRLIELDIKEDVVLAGTELGSHTVLHDVEISGDVLAGSANAAGVLRFEDVAIGGETALTDLAVQEHLEFRSCTFGSSVDLGKSVVNEYIQFQDGTFQSDFAAQDSRIGRNFEITDCICSDEIDLTGSRIGTLLLDEETVTDSLVLEKTHVTERAAILNGITVRQTLSLNEASFRRGLKLDSARVGEFSMEDAEVTGTFVGKELTVGTSTGGSFLAADVKVSGKFQLEEATIDGQLDLEGANIKKEINTDQLRVTNTFSFSNAHLGGDVGGNGMRVGELNLTGATFNSGVLFHRAVVRGNIDGSLVTSTGPNITFTRSRIHGAISFLNADLEEDLIITGCQLKGEEMDSGLVDIATAEIPESTRDAVVNVESAVIGGDFIIEDSYIRNTVYARGAKLQMASVFS
;
A
#
# COMPACT_ATOMS: atom_id res chain seq x y z
N MET A 1 -46.99 62.47 -6.76
CA MET A 1 -45.75 63.26 -6.88
C MET A 1 -45.05 62.75 -8.12
N SER A 2 -44.61 63.61 -9.03
CA SER A 2 -43.96 63.16 -10.25
C SER A 2 -42.67 62.41 -9.92
N ASN A 3 -42.45 61.27 -10.55
CA ASN A 3 -41.19 60.56 -10.49
C ASN A 3 -40.14 61.47 -11.13
N ALA A 4 -39.28 62.10 -10.33
CA ALA A 4 -38.29 63.07 -10.79
C ALA A 4 -37.37 62.50 -11.89
N ILE A 5 -37.10 61.18 -11.86
CA ILE A 5 -36.42 60.52 -12.97
C ILE A 5 -37.35 60.41 -14.19
N LEU A 6 -38.62 59.97 -14.07
CA LEU A 6 -39.61 59.95 -15.17
C LEU A 6 -39.84 61.32 -15.83
N GLU A 7 -39.63 62.43 -15.13
CA GLU A 7 -39.64 63.77 -15.75
C GLU A 7 -38.45 64.00 -16.70
N HIS A 8 -37.35 63.27 -16.50
CA HIS A 8 -36.23 63.18 -17.42
C HIS A 8 -36.44 62.12 -18.52
N PHE A 9 -37.48 61.26 -18.44
CA PHE A 9 -37.87 60.32 -19.50
C PHE A 9 -38.81 61.02 -20.51
N GLN A 10 -38.25 61.61 -21.58
CA GLN A 10 -39.09 62.11 -22.67
C GLN A 10 -39.57 60.94 -23.55
N GLN A 11 -40.89 60.86 -23.83
CA GLN A 11 -41.43 59.92 -24.83
C GLN A 11 -40.90 60.31 -26.21
N SER A 12 -40.38 59.34 -26.96
CA SER A 12 -39.99 59.58 -28.35
C SER A 12 -41.21 59.96 -29.18
N THR A 13 -41.12 61.06 -29.91
CA THR A 13 -42.17 61.51 -30.85
C THR A 13 -42.33 60.59 -32.06
N ALA A 14 -41.38 59.68 -32.30
CA ALA A 14 -41.37 58.74 -33.43
C ALA A 14 -41.83 57.30 -33.05
N ASN A 15 -41.67 56.88 -31.79
CA ASN A 15 -42.16 55.60 -31.29
C ASN A 15 -42.58 55.71 -29.81
N PRO A 16 -43.89 55.62 -29.49
CA PRO A 16 -44.38 55.73 -28.10
C PRO A 16 -43.82 54.66 -27.14
N ALA A 17 -43.28 53.56 -27.65
CA ALA A 17 -42.64 52.50 -26.87
C ALA A 17 -41.18 52.82 -26.46
N THR A 18 -40.62 53.96 -26.89
CA THR A 18 -39.24 54.37 -26.61
C THR A 18 -39.17 55.62 -25.73
N GLN A 19 -38.37 55.59 -24.66
CA GLN A 19 -38.12 56.76 -23.80
C GLN A 19 -36.62 57.17 -23.81
N ARG A 20 -36.30 58.45 -23.55
CA ARG A 20 -34.93 59.02 -23.58
C ARG A 20 -34.57 59.82 -22.31
N LEU A 21 -33.31 59.76 -21.84
CA LEU A 21 -32.77 60.49 -20.65
C LEU A 21 -31.65 61.49 -20.99
N TYR A 22 -31.43 62.48 -20.11
CA TYR A 22 -30.22 63.34 -20.08
C TYR A 22 -29.02 62.62 -19.44
N ASN A 23 -27.82 62.93 -19.94
CA ASN A 23 -26.65 62.03 -19.92
C ASN A 23 -26.05 61.70 -18.54
N THR A 24 -26.14 62.56 -17.53
CA THR A 24 -25.62 62.30 -16.17
C THR A 24 -26.54 62.89 -15.12
N VAL A 25 -26.94 62.09 -14.12
CA VAL A 25 -27.77 62.51 -12.98
C VAL A 25 -27.02 62.21 -11.70
N VAL A 26 -26.90 63.18 -10.78
CA VAL A 26 -26.15 63.02 -9.52
C VAL A 26 -27.04 63.42 -8.34
N GLY A 27 -27.11 62.55 -7.32
CA GLY A 27 -27.73 62.88 -6.02
C GLY A 27 -29.24 63.06 -6.09
N ILE A 28 -29.94 62.13 -6.73
CA ILE A 28 -31.40 62.19 -6.90
C ILE A 28 -32.10 61.19 -5.98
N GLU A 29 -33.21 61.60 -5.37
CA GLU A 29 -34.08 60.71 -4.59
C GLU A 29 -35.40 60.48 -5.32
N VAL A 30 -35.91 59.24 -5.30
CA VAL A 30 -37.18 58.85 -5.92
C VAL A 30 -37.99 57.91 -5.04
N PRO A 31 -39.34 57.93 -5.14
CA PRO A 31 -40.21 56.97 -4.45
C PRO A 31 -40.21 55.56 -5.10
N GLY A 32 -39.34 55.30 -6.08
CA GLY A 32 -39.38 54.12 -6.95
C GLY A 32 -39.81 54.45 -8.39
N PHE A 33 -39.57 53.54 -9.33
CA PHE A 33 -40.01 53.68 -10.72
C PHE A 33 -40.06 52.33 -11.45
N SER A 34 -40.89 52.23 -12.49
CA SER A 34 -40.93 51.06 -13.38
C SER A 34 -40.87 51.49 -14.85
N LEU A 35 -40.07 50.76 -15.64
CA LEU A 35 -40.01 50.94 -17.08
C LEU A 35 -41.13 50.23 -17.85
N ASN A 36 -41.92 49.38 -17.19
CA ASN A 36 -43.08 48.68 -17.77
C ASN A 36 -42.78 47.93 -19.08
N GLY A 37 -41.63 47.24 -19.16
CA GLY A 37 -41.25 46.44 -20.33
C GLY A 37 -40.94 47.25 -21.60
N ARG A 38 -40.60 48.53 -21.47
CA ARG A 38 -40.36 49.42 -22.61
C ARG A 38 -38.90 49.37 -23.09
N THR A 39 -38.66 49.83 -24.31
CA THR A 39 -37.30 50.05 -24.81
C THR A 39 -36.77 51.40 -24.35
N PHE A 40 -35.57 51.41 -23.80
CA PHE A 40 -34.90 52.58 -23.27
C PHE A 40 -33.57 52.85 -23.97
N ARG A 41 -33.34 54.11 -24.35
CA ARG A 41 -32.11 54.56 -25.03
C ARG A 41 -31.76 55.98 -24.61
N ALA A 42 -30.47 56.25 -24.40
CA ALA A 42 -29.97 57.61 -24.18
C ALA A 42 -30.23 58.52 -25.40
N ASP A 43 -30.51 59.80 -25.16
CA ASP A 43 -30.89 60.76 -26.20
C ASP A 43 -29.69 61.29 -27.00
N HIS A 44 -28.59 61.59 -26.29
CA HIS A 44 -27.43 62.31 -26.84
C HIS A 44 -26.06 61.64 -26.52
N SER A 45 -26.03 60.62 -25.66
CA SER A 45 -24.86 59.82 -25.30
C SER A 45 -25.10 58.34 -25.66
N ASN A 46 -24.05 57.53 -25.65
CA ASN A 46 -24.18 56.07 -25.70
C ASN A 46 -24.46 55.45 -24.31
N GLU A 47 -24.75 56.28 -23.32
CA GLU A 47 -24.71 55.92 -21.90
C GLU A 47 -25.73 56.72 -21.08
N ILE A 48 -26.35 56.05 -20.12
CA ILE A 48 -27.15 56.61 -19.05
C ILE A 48 -26.32 56.48 -17.77
N ASP A 49 -25.89 57.60 -17.19
CA ASP A 49 -25.06 57.61 -16.00
C ASP A 49 -25.81 58.25 -14.82
N ILE A 50 -26.10 57.46 -13.80
CA ILE A 50 -26.79 57.91 -12.59
C ILE A 50 -25.88 57.57 -11.41
N ILE A 51 -25.54 58.60 -10.62
CA ILE A 51 -24.64 58.51 -9.48
C ILE A 51 -25.40 58.95 -8.23
N SER A 52 -25.30 58.18 -7.15
CA SER A 52 -25.95 58.51 -5.87
C SER A 52 -27.47 58.67 -5.98
N LEU A 53 -28.11 57.73 -6.67
CA LEU A 53 -29.56 57.58 -6.64
C LEU A 53 -29.99 57.01 -5.28
N ILE A 54 -31.05 57.54 -4.67
CA ILE A 54 -31.74 56.89 -3.55
C ILE A 54 -33.17 56.56 -4.00
N ALA A 55 -33.49 55.28 -4.10
CA ALA A 55 -34.82 54.80 -4.42
C ALA A 55 -35.49 54.25 -3.16
N HIS A 56 -36.48 55.00 -2.64
CA HIS A 56 -37.24 54.66 -1.44
C HIS A 56 -38.31 53.58 -1.66
N GLY A 57 -38.66 53.31 -2.92
CA GLY A 57 -39.63 52.29 -3.32
C GLY A 57 -39.14 51.49 -4.52
N GLU A 58 -39.94 50.53 -4.96
CA GLU A 58 -39.53 49.52 -5.95
C GLU A 58 -38.98 50.13 -7.24
N VAL A 59 -37.87 49.54 -7.72
CA VAL A 59 -37.26 49.87 -9.01
C VAL A 59 -37.39 48.65 -9.92
N SER A 60 -38.13 48.81 -11.02
CA SER A 60 -38.44 47.71 -11.94
C SER A 60 -38.00 48.00 -13.38
N PHE A 61 -37.06 47.19 -13.85
CA PHE A 61 -36.61 47.08 -15.24
C PHE A 61 -37.20 45.84 -15.95
N SER A 62 -38.04 45.08 -15.27
CA SER A 62 -38.56 43.80 -15.75
C SER A 62 -39.10 43.84 -17.18
N GLY A 63 -38.67 42.89 -17.99
CA GLY A 63 -39.04 42.73 -19.40
C GLY A 63 -38.66 43.90 -20.34
N SER A 64 -37.82 44.83 -19.90
CA SER A 64 -37.46 46.04 -20.66
C SER A 64 -36.21 45.83 -21.51
N ASP A 65 -36.02 46.66 -22.55
CA ASP A 65 -34.83 46.64 -23.41
C ASP A 65 -34.00 47.91 -23.18
N ILE A 66 -32.80 47.80 -22.60
CA ILE A 66 -31.89 48.94 -22.37
C ILE A 66 -30.78 48.90 -23.42
N VAL A 67 -30.85 49.80 -24.39
CA VAL A 67 -29.94 49.79 -25.57
C VAL A 67 -28.62 50.51 -25.29
N SER A 68 -28.64 51.49 -24.40
CA SER A 68 -27.46 52.27 -24.01
C SER A 68 -26.75 51.62 -22.82
N LYS A 69 -25.47 51.98 -22.62
CA LYS A 69 -24.76 51.62 -21.38
C LYS A 69 -25.53 52.17 -20.19
N LEU A 70 -25.70 51.39 -19.12
CA LEU A 70 -26.37 51.84 -17.90
C LEU A 70 -25.37 51.84 -16.74
N ARG A 71 -25.20 52.99 -16.10
CA ARG A 71 -24.46 53.12 -14.85
C ARG A 71 -25.39 53.63 -13.75
N LEU A 72 -25.48 52.88 -12.66
CA LEU A 72 -26.22 53.16 -11.45
C LEU A 72 -25.22 53.04 -10.28
N ARG A 73 -24.33 54.02 -10.16
CA ARG A 73 -23.17 53.97 -9.26
C ARG A 73 -23.46 54.63 -7.93
N SER A 74 -22.83 54.16 -6.86
CA SER A 74 -22.95 54.74 -5.52
C SER A 74 -24.40 54.93 -5.06
N SER A 75 -25.31 54.06 -5.51
CA SER A 75 -26.77 54.23 -5.39
C SER A 75 -27.35 53.33 -4.29
N LEU A 76 -28.44 53.76 -3.67
CA LEU A 76 -29.14 53.03 -2.61
C LEU A 76 -30.56 52.65 -3.06
N PHE A 77 -30.86 51.36 -3.03
CA PHE A 77 -32.19 50.80 -3.27
C PHE A 77 -32.72 50.23 -1.95
N THR A 78 -33.65 50.93 -1.31
CA THR A 78 -34.17 50.54 0.02
C THR A 78 -35.34 49.54 -0.07
N ALA A 79 -35.91 49.40 -1.26
CA ALA A 79 -36.98 48.45 -1.58
C ALA A 79 -36.52 47.50 -2.70
N GLY A 80 -37.42 46.64 -3.19
CA GLY A 80 -37.10 45.63 -4.21
C GLY A 80 -36.54 46.22 -5.51
N PHE A 81 -35.49 45.57 -6.03
CA PHE A 81 -34.94 45.81 -7.37
C PHE A 81 -35.29 44.64 -8.28
N GLU A 82 -36.22 44.86 -9.21
CA GLU A 82 -36.75 43.84 -10.10
C GLU A 82 -36.29 44.07 -11.55
N ALA A 83 -35.48 43.16 -12.08
CA ALA A 83 -34.95 43.22 -13.43
C ALA A 83 -35.11 41.88 -14.17
N HIS A 84 -36.12 41.10 -13.80
CA HIS A 84 -36.34 39.79 -14.43
C HIS A 84 -36.68 39.93 -15.93
N GLY A 85 -36.01 39.14 -16.78
CA GLY A 85 -36.22 39.15 -18.23
C GLY A 85 -35.84 40.45 -18.95
N VAL A 86 -35.07 41.34 -18.30
CA VAL A 86 -34.55 42.56 -18.95
C VAL A 86 -33.46 42.23 -19.96
N SER A 87 -33.31 43.05 -21.01
CA SER A 87 -32.23 42.94 -22.00
C SER A 87 -31.38 44.20 -22.00
N PHE A 88 -30.13 44.11 -21.55
CA PHE A 88 -29.13 45.16 -21.64
C PHE A 88 -28.25 44.92 -22.87
N SER A 89 -28.27 45.81 -23.87
CA SER A 89 -27.46 45.65 -25.08
C SER A 89 -25.97 45.94 -24.88
N LYS A 90 -25.59 46.57 -23.75
CA LYS A 90 -24.24 47.02 -23.41
C LYS A 90 -23.96 46.79 -21.93
N ASN A 91 -22.75 47.14 -21.49
CA ASN A 91 -22.32 47.01 -20.10
C ASN A 91 -23.29 47.67 -19.10
N VAL A 92 -23.46 47.03 -17.95
CA VAL A 92 -24.20 47.55 -16.79
C VAL A 92 -23.26 47.66 -15.59
N ASP A 93 -23.37 48.75 -14.84
CA ASP A 93 -22.46 49.10 -13.76
C ASP A 93 -23.26 49.55 -12.54
N PHE A 94 -23.22 48.76 -11.48
CA PHE A 94 -23.85 49.02 -10.18
C PHE A 94 -22.83 49.40 -9.11
N ASN A 95 -21.59 49.73 -9.47
CA ASN A 95 -20.48 49.79 -8.53
C ASN A 95 -20.73 50.72 -7.32
N SER A 96 -20.21 50.33 -6.17
CA SER A 96 -20.35 51.05 -4.89
C SER A 96 -21.80 51.25 -4.43
N SER A 97 -22.76 50.45 -4.92
CA SER A 97 -24.18 50.60 -4.59
C SER A 97 -24.61 49.72 -3.42
N ARG A 98 -25.83 49.93 -2.92
CA ARG A 98 -26.43 49.11 -1.87
C ARG A 98 -27.87 48.72 -2.20
N PHE A 99 -28.18 47.44 -2.07
CA PHE A 99 -29.51 46.85 -2.25
C PHE A 99 -30.01 46.26 -0.93
N GLU A 100 -31.00 46.89 -0.28
CA GLU A 100 -31.44 46.48 1.07
C GLU A 100 -32.36 45.25 1.10
N GLN A 101 -32.87 44.79 -0.04
CA GLN A 101 -33.81 43.65 -0.14
C GLN A 101 -33.33 42.56 -1.11
N GLY A 102 -32.10 42.64 -1.60
CA GLY A 102 -31.63 41.82 -2.72
C GLY A 102 -31.94 42.41 -4.10
N ALA A 103 -31.52 41.71 -5.15
CA ALA A 103 -31.71 42.13 -6.54
C ALA A 103 -32.04 40.92 -7.45
N ASP A 104 -33.16 41.01 -8.18
CA ASP A 104 -33.65 39.94 -9.06
C ASP A 104 -33.35 40.26 -10.52
N PHE A 105 -32.43 39.52 -11.13
CA PHE A 105 -32.06 39.59 -12.54
C PHE A 105 -32.43 38.31 -13.29
N ARG A 106 -33.33 37.47 -12.77
CA ARG A 106 -33.66 36.19 -13.39
C ARG A 106 -33.99 36.34 -14.87
N ARG A 107 -33.38 35.50 -15.72
CA ARG A 107 -33.60 35.48 -17.17
C ARG A 107 -33.18 36.79 -17.88
N ALA A 108 -32.37 37.63 -17.25
CA ALA A 108 -31.82 38.82 -17.89
C ALA A 108 -30.78 38.45 -18.96
N LEU A 109 -30.68 39.29 -19.98
CA LEU A 109 -29.66 39.22 -21.03
C LEU A 109 -28.73 40.42 -20.90
N PHE A 110 -27.45 40.18 -20.62
CA PHE A 110 -26.39 41.17 -20.69
C PHE A 110 -25.59 40.95 -21.98
N GLY A 111 -25.74 41.87 -22.93
CA GLY A 111 -25.06 41.85 -24.23
C GLY A 111 -23.56 42.13 -24.16
N GLU A 112 -23.10 42.66 -23.02
CA GLU A 112 -21.69 42.74 -22.62
C GLU A 112 -21.59 42.25 -21.16
N GLY A 113 -20.77 42.87 -20.30
CA GLY A 113 -20.63 42.48 -18.90
C GLY A 113 -21.56 43.24 -17.94
N VAL A 114 -21.62 42.77 -16.70
CA VAL A 114 -22.26 43.44 -15.56
C VAL A 114 -21.27 43.52 -14.40
N SER A 115 -21.29 44.64 -13.68
CA SER A 115 -20.38 44.92 -12.58
C SER A 115 -21.16 45.32 -11.34
N PHE A 116 -20.87 44.65 -10.23
CA PHE A 116 -21.31 44.95 -8.86
C PHE A 116 -20.11 45.28 -7.98
N HIS A 117 -18.97 45.68 -8.55
CA HIS A 117 -17.77 45.95 -7.77
C HIS A 117 -18.03 46.88 -6.57
N ASP A 118 -17.54 46.51 -5.38
CA ASP A 118 -17.73 47.27 -4.12
C ASP A 118 -19.23 47.47 -3.76
N THR A 119 -20.12 46.53 -4.14
CA THR A 119 -21.57 46.64 -3.85
C THR A 119 -21.95 45.83 -2.61
N THR A 120 -22.86 46.36 -1.81
CA THR A 120 -23.50 45.62 -0.71
C THR A 120 -24.92 45.19 -1.08
N ILE A 121 -25.23 43.90 -0.94
CA ILE A 121 -26.56 43.33 -1.18
C ILE A 121 -26.98 42.64 0.12
N GLU A 122 -27.98 43.18 0.80
CA GLU A 122 -28.43 42.69 2.12
C GLU A 122 -29.27 41.40 2.03
N GLY A 123 -29.70 41.01 0.83
CA GLY A 123 -30.43 39.78 0.54
C GLY A 123 -29.80 39.04 -0.64
N ASP A 124 -30.61 38.28 -1.38
CA ASP A 124 -30.09 37.46 -2.48
C ASP A 124 -29.78 38.28 -3.74
N LEU A 125 -28.73 37.89 -4.45
CA LEU A 125 -28.46 38.30 -5.82
C LEU A 125 -28.88 37.16 -6.77
N ASP A 126 -30.07 37.28 -7.36
CA ASP A 126 -30.61 36.25 -8.24
C ASP A 126 -30.29 36.53 -9.70
N LEU A 127 -29.32 35.80 -10.25
CA LEU A 127 -28.88 35.83 -11.65
C LEU A 127 -29.28 34.53 -12.38
N SER A 128 -30.29 33.81 -11.89
CA SER A 128 -30.67 32.52 -12.46
C SER A 128 -31.19 32.65 -13.90
N GLN A 129 -30.79 31.72 -14.76
CA GLN A 129 -31.12 31.67 -16.19
C GLN A 129 -30.68 32.91 -16.97
N THR A 130 -29.70 33.67 -16.47
CA THR A 130 -29.16 34.82 -17.20
C THR A 130 -28.22 34.40 -18.31
N THR A 131 -28.05 35.28 -19.30
CA THR A 131 -26.95 35.18 -20.27
C THR A 131 -26.10 36.43 -20.18
N ILE A 132 -24.83 36.27 -19.82
CA ILE A 132 -23.86 37.35 -19.68
C ILE A 132 -22.77 37.12 -20.73
N ARG A 133 -22.77 37.92 -21.80
CA ARG A 133 -21.79 37.78 -22.90
C ARG A 133 -20.39 38.28 -22.53
N GLY A 134 -20.30 39.13 -21.50
CA GLY A 134 -19.04 39.63 -20.97
C GLY A 134 -18.70 39.03 -19.62
N ARG A 135 -17.95 39.78 -18.82
CA ARG A 135 -17.62 39.42 -17.44
C ARG A 135 -18.80 39.65 -16.50
N LEU A 136 -18.93 38.79 -15.48
CA LEU A 136 -19.68 39.07 -14.25
C LEU A 136 -18.66 39.46 -13.19
N ASN A 137 -18.66 40.73 -12.78
CA ASN A 137 -17.72 41.24 -11.79
C ASN A 137 -18.44 41.45 -10.45
N LEU A 138 -18.05 40.64 -9.46
CA LEU A 138 -18.47 40.67 -8.06
C LEU A 138 -17.29 41.01 -7.14
N GLN A 139 -16.26 41.70 -7.66
CA GLN A 139 -15.07 42.03 -6.89
C GLN A 139 -15.41 42.95 -5.72
N GLU A 140 -14.91 42.67 -4.51
CA GLU A 140 -15.22 43.45 -3.30
C GLU A 140 -16.74 43.56 -3.02
N THR A 141 -17.54 42.62 -3.53
CA THR A 141 -19.00 42.61 -3.31
C THR A 141 -19.33 41.85 -2.03
N THR A 142 -20.17 42.43 -1.18
CA THR A 142 -20.75 41.75 -0.01
C THR A 142 -22.19 41.38 -0.30
N VAL A 143 -22.53 40.10 -0.17
CA VAL A 143 -23.89 39.56 -0.27
C VAL A 143 -24.25 38.86 1.05
N HIS A 144 -25.18 39.42 1.81
CA HIS A 144 -25.67 38.85 3.07
C HIS A 144 -26.75 37.75 2.87
N GLY A 145 -26.74 37.14 1.69
CA GLY A 145 -27.66 36.10 1.23
C GLY A 145 -26.99 35.27 0.14
N ASP A 146 -27.79 34.67 -0.75
CA ASP A 146 -27.28 33.78 -1.79
C ASP A 146 -26.91 34.52 -3.07
N VAL A 147 -25.90 34.01 -3.79
CA VAL A 147 -25.63 34.37 -5.20
C VAL A 147 -26.10 33.22 -6.07
N LEU A 148 -27.24 33.40 -6.74
CA LEU A 148 -27.90 32.35 -7.52
C LEU A 148 -27.55 32.50 -9.00
N LEU A 149 -26.75 31.57 -9.53
CA LEU A 149 -26.38 31.47 -10.95
C LEU A 149 -27.03 30.25 -11.63
N GLN A 150 -28.16 29.77 -11.10
CA GLN A 150 -28.77 28.54 -11.57
C GLN A 150 -29.14 28.63 -13.06
N GLY A 151 -28.57 27.76 -13.90
CA GLY A 151 -28.80 27.76 -15.34
C GLY A 151 -28.27 29.00 -16.07
N ALA A 152 -27.42 29.80 -15.43
CA ALA A 152 -26.81 30.98 -16.06
C ALA A 152 -25.75 30.57 -17.09
N THR A 153 -25.57 31.38 -18.13
CA THR A 153 -24.46 31.27 -19.10
C THR A 153 -23.61 32.52 -19.02
N ILE A 154 -22.33 32.37 -18.70
CA ILE A 154 -21.35 33.46 -18.65
C ILE A 154 -20.28 33.17 -19.71
N GLU A 155 -20.28 33.91 -20.81
CA GLU A 155 -19.28 33.77 -21.89
C GLU A 155 -17.91 34.36 -21.48
N GLY A 156 -17.91 35.29 -20.52
CA GLY A 156 -16.70 35.86 -19.92
C GLY A 156 -16.30 35.23 -18.58
N ASN A 157 -15.50 35.96 -17.81
CA ASN A 157 -15.07 35.52 -16.48
C ASN A 157 -16.14 35.76 -15.41
N LEU A 158 -16.13 34.92 -14.38
CA LEU A 158 -16.74 35.17 -13.08
C LEU A 158 -15.63 35.62 -12.11
N GLU A 159 -15.69 36.88 -11.71
CA GLU A 159 -14.70 37.57 -10.86
C GLU A 159 -15.29 37.76 -9.45
N LEU A 160 -14.73 37.06 -8.46
CA LEU A 160 -15.14 37.02 -7.04
C LEU A 160 -14.02 37.52 -6.11
N GLU A 161 -13.02 38.23 -6.64
CA GLU A 161 -11.89 38.67 -5.82
C GLU A 161 -12.35 39.58 -4.66
N SER A 162 -11.98 39.22 -3.43
CA SER A 162 -12.40 39.85 -2.17
C SER A 162 -13.92 39.93 -1.97
N ALA A 163 -14.69 39.02 -2.60
CA ALA A 163 -16.13 38.95 -2.40
C ALA A 163 -16.47 38.22 -1.09
N GLU A 164 -17.49 38.69 -0.37
CA GLU A 164 -18.03 38.05 0.84
C GLU A 164 -19.47 37.62 0.56
N ILE A 165 -19.73 36.32 0.54
CA ILE A 165 -21.05 35.73 0.32
C ILE A 165 -21.40 34.90 1.56
N THR A 166 -22.23 35.44 2.44
CA THR A 166 -22.60 34.75 3.69
C THR A 166 -23.58 33.59 3.46
N GLY A 167 -24.15 33.49 2.25
CA GLY A 167 -25.00 32.39 1.81
C GLY A 167 -24.32 31.49 0.77
N GLU A 168 -25.13 30.87 -0.08
CA GLU A 168 -24.67 29.92 -1.10
C GLU A 168 -24.26 30.64 -2.40
N LEU A 169 -23.07 30.31 -2.92
CA LEU A 169 -22.71 30.53 -4.33
C LEU A 169 -23.20 29.32 -5.14
N ASN A 170 -24.37 29.45 -5.75
CA ASN A 170 -25.07 28.37 -6.43
C ASN A 170 -24.86 28.42 -7.95
N LEU A 171 -24.11 27.46 -8.51
CA LEU A 171 -23.85 27.35 -9.95
C LEU A 171 -24.57 26.17 -10.61
N VAL A 172 -25.67 25.71 -10.03
CA VAL A 172 -26.43 24.55 -10.52
C VAL A 172 -26.85 24.75 -11.98
N HIS A 173 -26.51 23.82 -12.88
CA HIS A 173 -26.74 23.91 -14.33
C HIS A 173 -26.08 25.10 -15.05
N ALA A 174 -25.16 25.83 -14.39
CA ALA A 174 -24.50 26.96 -15.00
C ALA A 174 -23.47 26.53 -16.05
N THR A 175 -23.23 27.39 -17.04
CA THR A 175 -22.11 27.28 -17.99
C THR A 175 -21.25 28.53 -17.90
N ILE A 176 -19.95 28.36 -17.62
CA ILE A 176 -18.99 29.46 -17.61
C ILE A 176 -17.90 29.16 -18.63
N GLU A 177 -17.82 29.97 -19.68
CA GLU A 177 -16.81 29.80 -20.73
C GLU A 177 -15.45 30.41 -20.32
N GLY A 178 -15.47 31.52 -19.59
CA GLY A 178 -14.28 32.16 -19.04
C GLY A 178 -13.79 31.56 -17.72
N ALA A 179 -12.83 32.24 -17.09
CA ALA A 179 -12.27 31.79 -15.83
C ALA A 179 -13.18 32.12 -14.64
N VAL A 180 -13.16 31.26 -13.62
CA VAL A 180 -13.66 31.57 -12.27
C VAL A 180 -12.46 31.98 -11.42
N ARG A 181 -12.50 33.19 -10.84
CA ARG A 181 -11.43 33.71 -9.98
C ARG A 181 -11.99 34.11 -8.62
N ALA A 182 -11.48 33.50 -7.57
CA ALA A 182 -11.85 33.78 -6.19
C ALA A 182 -10.57 33.92 -5.35
N GLU A 183 -9.95 35.10 -5.44
CA GLU A 183 -8.81 35.50 -4.62
C GLU A 183 -9.33 36.25 -3.38
N GLU A 184 -8.93 35.85 -2.17
CA GLU A 184 -9.37 36.45 -0.91
C GLU A 184 -10.90 36.49 -0.73
N ALA A 185 -11.62 35.57 -1.38
CA ALA A 185 -13.07 35.47 -1.25
C ALA A 185 -13.45 34.75 0.06
N ASP A 186 -14.68 34.95 0.51
CA ASP A 186 -15.32 34.23 1.61
C ASP A 186 -16.70 33.75 1.16
N THR A 187 -16.93 32.43 1.19
CA THR A 187 -18.21 31.83 0.78
C THR A 187 -18.64 30.73 1.75
N GLU A 188 -19.88 30.78 2.25
CA GLU A 188 -20.38 29.75 3.17
C GLU A 188 -20.56 28.39 2.48
N THR A 189 -21.06 28.36 1.25
CA THR A 189 -21.16 27.12 0.46
C THR A 189 -21.01 27.40 -1.02
N VAL A 190 -20.28 26.54 -1.72
CA VAL A 190 -20.20 26.57 -3.18
C VAL A 190 -20.74 25.27 -3.75
N THR A 191 -21.85 25.38 -4.50
CA THR A 191 -22.57 24.23 -5.07
C THR A 191 -22.47 24.20 -6.58
N LEU A 192 -21.98 23.08 -7.10
CA LEU A 192 -22.02 22.71 -8.51
C LEU A 192 -22.88 21.45 -8.67
N LEU A 193 -23.88 21.50 -9.54
CA LEU A 193 -24.69 20.35 -9.93
C LEU A 193 -24.96 20.44 -11.43
N SER A 194 -24.48 19.45 -12.19
CA SER A 194 -24.56 19.49 -13.65
C SER A 194 -24.01 20.80 -14.24
N THR A 195 -22.92 21.31 -13.64
CA THR A 195 -22.28 22.58 -14.01
C THR A 195 -21.17 22.33 -15.02
N HIS A 196 -21.04 23.21 -16.01
CA HIS A 196 -19.99 23.14 -17.02
C HIS A 196 -19.05 24.34 -16.97
N LEU A 197 -17.79 24.11 -16.59
CA LEU A 197 -16.76 25.14 -16.53
C LEU A 197 -15.72 24.89 -17.61
N MET A 198 -15.67 25.77 -18.61
CA MET A 198 -14.73 25.64 -19.73
C MET A 198 -13.38 26.31 -19.43
N GLY A 199 -13.43 27.47 -18.77
CA GLY A 199 -12.24 28.15 -18.30
C GLY A 199 -11.69 27.55 -17.00
N PRO A 200 -10.47 27.95 -16.60
CA PRO A 200 -9.87 27.49 -15.36
C PRO A 200 -10.59 28.05 -14.13
N TRP A 201 -10.56 27.28 -13.04
CA TRP A 201 -10.91 27.75 -11.71
C TRP A 201 -9.65 28.06 -10.93
N PHE A 202 -9.55 29.29 -10.43
CA PHE A 202 -8.49 29.72 -9.53
C PHE A 202 -9.08 30.25 -8.23
N SER A 203 -8.74 29.59 -7.11
CA SER A 203 -8.95 30.11 -5.77
C SER A 203 -7.61 30.30 -5.06
N VAL A 204 -7.45 31.47 -4.44
CA VAL A 204 -6.26 31.85 -3.69
C VAL A 204 -6.72 32.49 -2.39
N GLU A 205 -6.29 31.99 -1.23
CA GLU A 205 -6.69 32.57 0.07
C GLU A 205 -8.23 32.67 0.21
N HIS A 206 -8.94 31.70 -0.37
CA HIS A 206 -10.39 31.62 -0.33
C HIS A 206 -10.82 30.84 0.92
N GLU A 207 -11.65 31.46 1.75
CA GLU A 207 -12.33 30.80 2.86
C GLU A 207 -13.66 30.22 2.37
N ILE A 208 -13.83 28.90 2.52
CA ILE A 208 -14.98 28.18 1.98
C ILE A 208 -15.60 27.35 3.09
N GLY A 209 -16.88 27.57 3.40
CA GLY A 209 -17.58 26.75 4.38
C GLY A 209 -17.75 25.31 3.88
N THR A 210 -18.32 25.05 2.70
CA THR A 210 -18.43 23.68 2.14
C THR A 210 -18.39 23.68 0.62
N LEU A 211 -17.70 22.69 0.03
CA LEU A 211 -17.66 22.44 -1.42
C LEU A 211 -18.51 21.22 -1.78
N LYS A 212 -19.49 21.40 -2.69
CA LYS A 212 -20.36 20.32 -3.17
C LYS A 212 -20.35 20.28 -4.69
N TRP A 213 -19.66 19.31 -5.28
CA TRP A 213 -19.56 19.14 -6.73
C TRP A 213 -20.22 17.83 -7.15
N ILE A 214 -21.24 17.90 -7.99
CA ILE A 214 -22.01 16.74 -8.41
C ILE A 214 -22.24 16.81 -9.92
N ASP A 215 -21.99 15.71 -10.64
CA ASP A 215 -22.27 15.60 -12.10
C ASP A 215 -21.67 16.77 -12.90
N SER A 216 -20.53 17.31 -12.47
CA SER A 216 -20.00 18.57 -12.99
C SER A 216 -18.71 18.36 -13.78
N ARG A 217 -18.48 19.22 -14.76
CA ARG A 217 -17.38 19.06 -15.72
C ARG A 217 -16.51 20.30 -15.83
N PHE A 218 -15.22 20.10 -15.61
CA PHE A 218 -14.17 21.10 -15.75
C PHE A 218 -13.31 20.76 -16.96
N GLU A 219 -13.33 21.61 -17.99
CA GLU A 219 -12.48 21.43 -19.18
C GLU A 219 -11.04 21.83 -18.94
N SER A 220 -10.83 22.73 -17.98
CA SER A 220 -9.53 23.30 -17.65
C SER A 220 -9.12 22.90 -16.23
N SER A 221 -7.97 23.42 -15.78
CA SER A 221 -7.42 23.10 -14.48
C SER A 221 -8.21 23.74 -13.35
N VAL A 222 -8.34 23.03 -12.24
CA VAL A 222 -8.74 23.58 -10.95
C VAL A 222 -7.49 23.81 -10.11
N THR A 223 -7.33 25.01 -9.56
CA THR A 223 -6.20 25.36 -8.70
C THR A 223 -6.69 26.03 -7.42
N LEU A 224 -6.35 25.42 -6.28
CA LEU A 224 -6.60 25.93 -4.93
C LEU A 224 -5.23 26.20 -4.26
N ILE A 225 -5.01 27.45 -3.84
CA ILE A 225 -3.75 27.89 -3.23
C ILE A 225 -4.06 28.60 -1.91
N ASN A 226 -3.45 28.17 -0.81
CA ASN A 226 -3.66 28.79 0.50
C ASN A 226 -5.15 28.93 0.90
N CYS A 227 -6.04 28.06 0.41
CA CYS A 227 -7.46 28.15 0.74
C CYS A 227 -7.76 27.38 2.03
N THR A 228 -8.87 27.71 2.68
CA THR A 228 -9.37 26.96 3.85
C THR A 228 -10.77 26.45 3.51
N ILE A 229 -11.00 25.15 3.68
CA ILE A 229 -12.33 24.56 3.57
C ILE A 229 -12.75 24.16 4.99
N HIS A 230 -13.65 24.92 5.62
CA HIS A 230 -14.07 24.68 7.02
C HIS A 230 -14.97 23.44 7.19
N GLY A 231 -15.58 22.98 6.10
CA GLY A 231 -16.44 21.80 6.08
C GLY A 231 -15.87 20.69 5.19
N SER A 232 -16.76 19.90 4.61
CA SER A 232 -16.37 18.84 3.68
C SER A 232 -16.17 19.39 2.26
N PHE A 233 -15.26 18.78 1.51
CA PHE A 233 -15.27 18.86 0.06
C PHE A 233 -15.77 17.53 -0.49
N ARG A 234 -17.02 17.52 -0.97
CA ARG A 234 -17.61 16.35 -1.62
C ARG A 234 -17.70 16.56 -3.13
N SER A 235 -17.12 15.61 -3.86
CA SER A 235 -17.16 15.50 -5.30
C SER A 235 -17.71 14.12 -5.69
N THR A 236 -18.77 14.09 -6.51
CA THR A 236 -19.41 12.87 -7.00
C THR A 236 -19.69 12.99 -8.49
N GLU A 237 -19.31 12.00 -9.28
CA GLU A 237 -19.53 11.99 -10.74
C GLU A 237 -18.93 13.23 -11.45
N VAL A 238 -17.77 13.70 -10.98
CA VAL A 238 -17.11 14.88 -11.55
C VAL A 238 -16.05 14.48 -12.56
N THR A 239 -15.95 15.24 -13.66
CA THR A 239 -14.84 15.11 -14.62
C THR A 239 -13.95 16.35 -14.60
N ILE A 240 -12.65 16.18 -14.32
CA ILE A 240 -11.65 17.25 -14.39
C ILE A 240 -10.61 16.92 -15.46
N LYS A 241 -10.63 17.69 -16.54
CA LYS A 241 -9.74 17.44 -17.70
C LYS A 241 -8.38 18.10 -17.57
N GLY A 242 -8.32 19.32 -17.03
CA GLY A 242 -7.08 20.08 -16.92
C GLY A 242 -6.21 19.76 -15.69
N GLY A 243 -6.65 18.79 -14.87
CA GLY A 243 -5.99 18.42 -13.62
C GLY A 243 -6.44 19.25 -12.41
N LEU A 244 -6.18 18.72 -11.22
CA LEU A 244 -6.46 19.35 -9.93
C LEU A 244 -5.13 19.65 -9.23
N LYS A 245 -4.94 20.91 -8.86
CA LYS A 245 -3.78 21.37 -8.09
C LYS A 245 -4.26 21.96 -6.78
N TRP A 246 -3.87 21.32 -5.70
CA TRP A 246 -4.12 21.75 -4.35
C TRP A 246 -2.77 22.02 -3.69
N TYR A 247 -2.55 23.25 -3.24
CA TYR A 247 -1.30 23.66 -2.62
C TYR A 247 -1.57 24.52 -1.38
N LYS A 248 -1.02 24.16 -0.21
CA LYS A 248 -1.23 24.96 1.02
C LYS A 248 -2.69 25.15 1.41
N THR A 249 -3.57 24.32 0.88
CA THR A 249 -5.00 24.37 1.17
C THR A 249 -5.30 23.38 2.30
N THR A 250 -6.17 23.74 3.22
CA THR A 250 -6.59 22.90 4.35
C THR A 250 -8.06 22.52 4.21
N ALA A 251 -8.41 21.34 4.71
CA ALA A 251 -9.80 20.92 4.88
C ALA A 251 -10.03 20.49 6.33
N GLU A 252 -10.95 21.15 7.01
CA GLU A 252 -11.37 20.81 8.37
C GLU A 252 -12.37 19.65 8.39
N GLY A 253 -12.94 19.28 7.23
CA GLY A 253 -13.71 18.05 7.04
C GLY A 253 -13.06 17.09 6.04
N SER A 254 -13.81 16.05 5.67
CA SER A 254 -13.38 15.06 4.69
C SER A 254 -13.30 15.63 3.28
N VAL A 255 -12.37 15.09 2.49
CA VAL A 255 -12.21 15.37 1.06
C VAL A 255 -12.54 14.09 0.29
N GLU A 256 -13.63 14.12 -0.45
CA GLU A 256 -14.21 12.95 -1.13
C GLU A 256 -14.28 13.21 -2.64
N PHE A 257 -13.74 12.29 -3.44
CA PHE A 257 -13.90 12.20 -4.90
C PHE A 257 -14.42 10.80 -5.25
N THR A 258 -15.73 10.70 -5.36
CA THR A 258 -16.44 9.44 -5.63
C THR A 258 -16.86 9.38 -7.09
N ASP A 259 -16.70 8.22 -7.73
CA ASP A 259 -17.14 7.97 -9.11
C ASP A 259 -16.67 9.07 -10.11
N SER A 260 -15.48 9.63 -9.86
CA SER A 260 -14.97 10.82 -10.55
C SER A 260 -13.84 10.47 -11.52
N GLN A 261 -13.60 11.32 -12.52
CA GLN A 261 -12.60 11.11 -13.57
C GLN A 261 -11.64 12.30 -13.68
N PHE A 262 -10.35 12.02 -13.56
CA PHE A 262 -9.27 12.98 -13.72
C PHE A 262 -8.43 12.60 -14.95
N GLU A 263 -8.45 13.41 -16.01
CA GLU A 263 -7.70 13.07 -17.24
C GLU A 263 -6.23 13.52 -17.18
N HIS A 264 -5.85 14.30 -16.15
CA HIS A 264 -4.50 14.87 -15.98
C HIS A 264 -4.05 14.76 -14.52
N VAL A 265 -2.88 15.36 -14.24
CA VAL A 265 -2.26 15.33 -12.91
C VAL A 265 -3.22 15.81 -11.83
N CYS A 266 -3.40 14.96 -10.80
CA CYS A 266 -4.00 15.32 -9.53
C CYS A 266 -2.89 15.39 -8.47
N THR A 267 -2.59 16.59 -7.99
CA THR A 267 -1.58 16.80 -6.94
C THR A 267 -2.20 17.56 -5.77
N ILE A 268 -2.09 16.97 -4.58
CA ILE A 268 -2.43 17.57 -3.30
C ILE A 268 -1.16 17.70 -2.50
N ARG A 269 -0.78 18.94 -2.18
CA ARG A 269 0.53 19.24 -1.59
C ARG A 269 0.49 20.26 -0.47
N LYS A 270 1.29 20.02 0.58
CA LYS A 270 1.51 20.95 1.71
C LYS A 270 0.18 21.35 2.33
N GLY A 271 -0.46 20.51 3.12
CA GLY A 271 -1.80 20.80 3.64
C GLY A 271 -2.20 19.83 4.73
N GLU A 272 -3.36 20.08 5.31
CA GLU A 272 -3.93 19.23 6.36
C GLU A 272 -5.37 18.91 6.00
N ILE A 273 -5.75 17.65 6.21
CA ILE A 273 -7.11 17.15 6.09
C ILE A 273 -7.49 16.56 7.45
N GLN A 274 -8.35 17.26 8.19
CA GLN A 274 -8.81 16.81 9.51
C GLN A 274 -9.77 15.63 9.43
N GLY A 275 -10.42 15.41 8.28
CA GLY A 275 -11.23 14.23 8.01
C GLY A 275 -10.50 13.20 7.17
N SER A 276 -11.29 12.28 6.61
CA SER A 276 -10.80 11.28 5.67
C SER A 276 -10.51 11.86 4.26
N PHE A 277 -9.56 11.25 3.55
CA PHE A 277 -9.33 11.48 2.13
C PHE A 277 -9.79 10.26 1.33
N ASP A 278 -10.80 10.43 0.48
CA ASP A 278 -11.49 9.32 -0.17
C ASP A 278 -11.58 9.54 -1.67
N VAL A 279 -11.06 8.60 -2.47
CA VAL A 279 -11.12 8.63 -3.94
C VAL A 279 -11.75 7.36 -4.52
N ARG A 280 -12.59 6.66 -3.74
CA ARG A 280 -13.14 5.35 -4.14
C ARG A 280 -13.86 5.39 -5.49
N HIS A 281 -13.72 4.30 -6.24
CA HIS A 281 -14.36 4.10 -7.55
C HIS A 281 -14.09 5.19 -8.60
N SER A 282 -13.01 5.95 -8.42
CA SER A 282 -12.59 7.02 -9.34
C SER A 282 -11.44 6.59 -10.25
N ASP A 283 -11.22 7.35 -11.33
CA ASP A 283 -10.03 7.30 -12.17
C ASP A 283 -9.19 8.56 -11.91
N MET A 284 -8.02 8.39 -11.28
CA MET A 284 -7.14 9.49 -10.87
C MET A 284 -6.15 9.91 -11.96
N GLY A 285 -6.32 9.40 -13.19
CA GLY A 285 -5.56 9.79 -14.36
C GLY A 285 -4.14 9.23 -14.36
N HIS A 286 -3.20 9.91 -15.04
CA HIS A 286 -1.84 9.38 -15.19
C HIS A 286 -0.95 9.54 -13.95
N HIS A 287 -1.19 10.60 -13.17
CA HIS A 287 -0.35 10.95 -12.03
C HIS A 287 -1.21 11.40 -10.85
N PHE A 288 -1.18 10.61 -9.79
CA PHE A 288 -1.85 10.90 -8.54
C PHE A 288 -0.79 11.09 -7.44
N ARG A 289 -0.77 12.26 -6.81
CA ARG A 289 0.28 12.61 -5.84
C ARG A 289 -0.29 13.25 -4.58
N LEU A 290 0.05 12.66 -3.44
CA LEU A 290 -0.14 13.24 -2.11
C LEU A 290 1.25 13.55 -1.55
N ILE A 291 1.52 14.82 -1.22
CA ILE A 291 2.87 15.28 -0.88
C ILE A 291 2.84 16.23 0.32
N GLU A 292 3.65 16.00 1.35
CA GLU A 292 3.74 16.91 2.52
C GLU A 292 2.35 17.13 3.14
N LEU A 293 1.64 16.05 3.48
CA LEU A 293 0.26 16.10 3.98
C LEU A 293 0.10 15.44 5.35
N ASP A 294 -0.83 15.97 6.14
CA ASP A 294 -1.28 15.37 7.39
C ASP A 294 -2.78 15.06 7.26
N ILE A 295 -3.15 13.79 7.40
CA ILE A 295 -4.51 13.27 7.25
C ILE A 295 -4.91 12.60 8.58
N LYS A 296 -5.91 13.16 9.26
CA LYS A 296 -6.26 12.76 10.64
C LYS A 296 -7.18 11.56 10.76
N GLU A 297 -7.78 11.13 9.66
CA GLU A 297 -8.57 9.91 9.58
C GLU A 297 -8.01 9.01 8.47
N ASP A 298 -8.89 8.41 7.65
CA ASP A 298 -8.53 7.36 6.72
C ASP A 298 -8.18 7.89 5.33
N VAL A 299 -7.33 7.15 4.62
CA VAL A 299 -7.11 7.28 3.18
C VAL A 299 -7.76 6.11 2.46
N VAL A 300 -8.83 6.38 1.70
CA VAL A 300 -9.61 5.37 0.99
C VAL A 300 -9.36 5.46 -0.51
N LEU A 301 -8.73 4.41 -1.06
CA LEU A 301 -8.39 4.24 -2.47
C LEU A 301 -9.13 3.04 -3.10
N ALA A 302 -10.14 2.51 -2.42
CA ALA A 302 -10.76 1.23 -2.77
C ALA A 302 -11.44 1.27 -4.15
N GLY A 303 -11.13 0.27 -4.98
CA GLY A 303 -11.67 0.14 -6.34
C GLY A 303 -11.33 1.30 -7.28
N THR A 304 -10.26 2.04 -6.98
CA THR A 304 -9.82 3.23 -7.75
C THR A 304 -8.78 2.83 -8.80
N GLU A 305 -8.85 3.44 -9.99
CA GLU A 305 -7.78 3.42 -10.98
C GLU A 305 -6.79 4.54 -10.64
N LEU A 306 -5.64 4.18 -10.08
CA LEU A 306 -4.66 5.10 -9.50
C LEU A 306 -3.74 5.75 -10.56
N GLY A 307 -3.64 5.13 -11.73
CA GLY A 307 -2.80 5.60 -12.82
C GLY A 307 -1.41 4.97 -12.90
N SER A 308 -0.59 5.53 -13.79
CA SER A 308 0.77 5.03 -14.07
C SER A 308 1.82 5.44 -13.05
N HIS A 309 1.56 6.48 -12.26
CA HIS A 309 2.53 7.01 -11.33
C HIS A 309 1.84 7.61 -10.11
N THR A 310 1.71 6.78 -9.08
CA THR A 310 1.05 7.13 -7.83
C THR A 310 2.08 7.23 -6.72
N VAL A 311 2.13 8.38 -6.05
CA VAL A 311 3.12 8.66 -5.02
C VAL A 311 2.48 9.30 -3.81
N LEU A 312 2.74 8.72 -2.65
CA LEU A 312 2.60 9.35 -1.35
C LEU A 312 4.01 9.67 -0.85
N HIS A 313 4.30 10.94 -0.59
CA HIS A 313 5.62 11.39 -0.16
C HIS A 313 5.52 12.37 1.01
N ASP A 314 6.20 12.09 2.13
CA ASP A 314 6.13 12.92 3.34
C ASP A 314 4.67 13.10 3.81
N VAL A 315 4.01 11.98 4.10
CA VAL A 315 2.57 11.96 4.47
C VAL A 315 2.38 11.26 5.80
N GLU A 316 1.66 11.92 6.72
CA GLU A 316 1.22 11.32 7.99
C GLU A 316 -0.28 11.00 7.89
N ILE A 317 -0.64 9.75 8.17
CA ILE A 317 -2.02 9.24 8.14
C ILE A 317 -2.31 8.66 9.52
N SER A 318 -3.23 9.27 10.27
CA SER A 318 -3.56 8.80 11.62
C SER A 318 -4.47 7.57 11.61
N GLY A 319 -5.34 7.45 10.60
CA GLY A 319 -6.26 6.33 10.41
C GLY A 319 -5.74 5.25 9.45
N ASP A 320 -6.67 4.58 8.79
CA ASP A 320 -6.40 3.43 7.93
C ASP A 320 -6.04 3.84 6.50
N VAL A 321 -5.29 2.99 5.80
CA VAL A 321 -5.10 3.06 4.34
C VAL A 321 -5.83 1.88 3.69
N LEU A 322 -6.93 2.17 3.00
CA LEU A 322 -7.82 1.18 2.41
C LEU A 322 -7.74 1.23 0.88
N ALA A 323 -6.90 0.40 0.26
CA ALA A 323 -6.72 0.33 -1.20
C ALA A 323 -7.20 -1.00 -1.81
N GLY A 324 -8.19 -1.63 -1.17
CA GLY A 324 -8.76 -2.89 -1.61
C GLY A 324 -9.24 -2.84 -3.07
N SER A 325 -8.81 -3.81 -3.90
CA SER A 325 -9.16 -3.88 -5.33
C SER A 325 -8.76 -2.66 -6.17
N ALA A 326 -7.86 -1.79 -5.68
CA ALA A 326 -7.33 -0.69 -6.47
C ALA A 326 -6.40 -1.18 -7.58
N ASN A 327 -6.22 -0.36 -8.62
CA ASN A 327 -5.38 -0.70 -9.77
C ASN A 327 -4.40 0.43 -10.07
N ALA A 328 -3.10 0.14 -9.98
CA ALA A 328 -2.03 1.01 -10.42
C ALA A 328 -1.50 0.50 -11.77
N ALA A 329 -1.69 1.28 -12.83
CA ALA A 329 -1.22 0.98 -14.17
C ALA A 329 0.31 1.07 -14.34
N GLY A 330 1.04 1.48 -13.29
CA GLY A 330 2.49 1.55 -13.25
C GLY A 330 3.01 1.41 -11.82
N VAL A 331 3.65 2.44 -11.30
CA VAL A 331 4.27 2.43 -9.96
C VAL A 331 3.31 2.98 -8.90
N LEU A 332 3.21 2.28 -7.77
CA LEU A 332 2.65 2.79 -6.52
C LEU A 332 3.78 2.88 -5.48
N ARG A 333 4.07 4.10 -5.03
CA ARG A 333 5.16 4.39 -4.09
C ARG A 333 4.67 5.12 -2.85
N PHE A 334 5.14 4.65 -1.70
CA PHE A 334 5.09 5.30 -0.40
C PHE A 334 6.52 5.63 0.01
N GLU A 335 6.82 6.91 0.25
CA GLU A 335 8.14 7.40 0.62
C GLU A 335 8.02 8.37 1.79
N ASP A 336 8.66 8.08 2.92
CA ASP A 336 8.53 8.88 4.15
C ASP A 336 7.06 8.98 4.61
N VAL A 337 6.36 7.84 4.65
CA VAL A 337 4.93 7.77 5.04
C VAL A 337 4.78 7.11 6.40
N ALA A 338 4.03 7.74 7.31
CA ALA A 338 3.62 7.16 8.59
C ALA A 338 2.13 6.86 8.57
N ILE A 339 1.74 5.61 8.88
CA ILE A 339 0.35 5.16 8.92
C ILE A 339 0.06 4.63 10.32
N GLY A 340 -0.88 5.26 11.03
CA GLY A 340 -1.27 4.89 12.39
C GLY A 340 -2.22 3.68 12.45
N GLY A 341 -3.13 3.58 11.48
CA GLY A 341 -4.12 2.51 11.37
C GLY A 341 -3.68 1.32 10.51
N GLU A 342 -4.65 0.48 10.15
CA GLU A 342 -4.46 -0.69 9.29
C GLU A 342 -4.14 -0.27 7.85
N THR A 343 -3.22 -1.00 7.20
CA THR A 343 -2.89 -0.81 5.79
C THR A 343 -3.43 -1.99 4.98
N ALA A 344 -4.69 -1.89 4.56
CA ALA A 344 -5.39 -2.91 3.81
C ALA A 344 -5.27 -2.66 2.29
N LEU A 345 -4.34 -3.38 1.67
CA LEU A 345 -4.01 -3.35 0.25
C LEU A 345 -4.43 -4.66 -0.44
N THR A 346 -5.56 -5.24 -0.01
CA THR A 346 -6.04 -6.55 -0.47
C THR A 346 -6.55 -6.54 -1.91
N ASP A 347 -6.31 -7.61 -2.66
CA ASP A 347 -6.69 -7.71 -4.08
C ASP A 347 -6.15 -6.53 -4.94
N LEU A 348 -5.06 -5.88 -4.51
CA LEU A 348 -4.43 -4.77 -5.22
C LEU A 348 -3.76 -5.27 -6.51
N ALA A 349 -3.93 -4.54 -7.61
CA ALA A 349 -3.23 -4.79 -8.86
C ALA A 349 -2.21 -3.69 -9.15
N VAL A 350 -0.93 -4.05 -9.31
CA VAL A 350 0.15 -3.12 -9.68
C VAL A 350 0.90 -3.66 -10.90
N GLN A 351 0.87 -2.91 -12.00
CA GLN A 351 1.47 -3.34 -13.26
C GLN A 351 2.99 -3.27 -13.29
N GLU A 352 3.60 -2.42 -12.46
CA GLU A 352 5.05 -2.33 -12.31
C GLU A 352 5.44 -2.61 -10.84
N HIS A 353 5.81 -1.57 -10.10
CA HIS A 353 6.48 -1.69 -8.80
C HIS A 353 5.59 -1.19 -7.67
N LEU A 354 5.61 -1.92 -6.55
CA LEU A 354 5.08 -1.46 -5.27
C LEU A 354 6.26 -1.20 -4.32
N GLU A 355 6.42 0.07 -3.92
CA GLU A 355 7.58 0.52 -3.16
C GLU A 355 7.17 1.19 -1.86
N PHE A 356 7.80 0.78 -0.77
CA PHE A 356 7.71 1.42 0.54
C PHE A 356 9.12 1.77 1.00
N ARG A 357 9.41 3.06 1.15
CA ARG A 357 10.72 3.57 1.58
C ARG A 357 10.55 4.45 2.80
N SER A 358 11.32 4.17 3.85
CA SER A 358 11.31 4.97 5.08
C SER A 358 9.90 5.12 5.68
N CYS A 359 9.09 4.06 5.59
CA CYS A 359 7.71 4.05 6.06
C CYS A 359 7.58 3.45 7.46
N THR A 360 6.63 3.96 8.25
CA THR A 360 6.25 3.39 9.54
C THR A 360 4.79 2.93 9.51
N PHE A 361 4.55 1.68 9.88
CA PHE A 361 3.22 1.10 10.00
C PHE A 361 2.92 0.83 11.48
N GLY A 362 1.95 1.56 12.03
CA GLY A 362 1.50 1.47 13.42
C GLY A 362 0.60 0.26 13.69
N SER A 363 0.02 -0.32 12.64
CA SER A 363 -0.84 -1.51 12.69
C SER A 363 -0.45 -2.50 11.59
N SER A 364 -1.31 -3.49 11.35
CA SER A 364 -1.10 -4.54 10.36
C SER A 364 -1.07 -4.02 8.92
N VAL A 365 -0.32 -4.71 8.07
CA VAL A 365 -0.23 -4.48 6.62
C VAL A 365 -0.68 -5.74 5.90
N ASP A 366 -1.74 -5.65 5.10
CA ASP A 366 -2.31 -6.80 4.38
C ASP A 366 -2.32 -6.56 2.87
N LEU A 367 -1.50 -7.30 2.15
CA LEU A 367 -1.38 -7.35 0.68
C LEU A 367 -2.06 -8.59 0.09
N GLY A 368 -2.83 -9.38 0.84
CA GLY A 368 -3.37 -10.66 0.41
C GLY A 368 -4.01 -10.63 -0.98
N LYS A 369 -3.86 -11.74 -1.73
CA LYS A 369 -4.35 -11.95 -3.10
C LYS A 369 -3.91 -10.90 -4.13
N SER A 370 -3.02 -9.99 -3.77
CA SER A 370 -2.58 -8.93 -4.66
C SER A 370 -1.70 -9.46 -5.79
N VAL A 371 -1.67 -8.72 -6.89
CA VAL A 371 -0.88 -9.02 -8.06
C VAL A 371 0.04 -7.84 -8.36
N VAL A 372 1.34 -8.06 -8.18
CA VAL A 372 2.40 -7.10 -8.53
C VAL A 372 3.28 -7.74 -9.58
N ASN A 373 3.27 -7.19 -10.80
CA ASN A 373 3.92 -7.84 -11.94
C ASN A 373 5.45 -7.77 -11.90
N GLU A 374 6.02 -6.71 -11.32
CA GLU A 374 7.47 -6.60 -11.17
C GLU A 374 7.90 -6.92 -9.74
N TYR A 375 8.04 -5.93 -8.86
CA TYR A 375 8.58 -6.16 -7.52
C TYR A 375 7.80 -5.43 -6.43
N ILE A 376 7.86 -6.03 -5.24
CA ILE A 376 7.52 -5.39 -3.98
C ILE A 376 8.83 -5.14 -3.24
N GLN A 377 9.06 -3.91 -2.82
CA GLN A 377 10.24 -3.52 -2.07
C GLN A 377 9.85 -2.76 -0.79
N PHE A 378 10.36 -3.23 0.34
CA PHE A 378 10.37 -2.51 1.60
C PHE A 378 11.81 -2.15 1.97
N GLN A 379 12.05 -0.87 2.22
CA GLN A 379 13.38 -0.35 2.55
C GLN A 379 13.30 0.63 3.73
N ASP A 380 14.20 0.48 4.69
CA ASP A 380 14.36 1.40 5.83
C ASP A 380 13.05 1.60 6.64
N GLY A 381 12.23 0.55 6.77
CA GLY A 381 10.87 0.62 7.31
C GLY A 381 10.70 -0.02 8.69
N THR A 382 9.62 0.33 9.40
CA THR A 382 9.23 -0.29 10.67
C THR A 382 7.78 -0.76 10.63
N PHE A 383 7.55 -2.03 10.98
CA PHE A 383 6.24 -2.63 11.13
C PHE A 383 6.00 -2.91 12.61
N GLN A 384 5.03 -2.22 13.21
CA GLN A 384 4.70 -2.41 14.61
C GLN A 384 3.82 -3.64 14.86
N SER A 385 3.23 -4.22 13.81
CA SER A 385 2.42 -5.43 13.85
C SER A 385 2.64 -6.31 12.62
N ASP A 386 1.71 -7.21 12.34
CA ASP A 386 1.81 -8.24 11.30
C ASP A 386 1.90 -7.66 9.88
N PHE A 387 2.69 -8.31 9.05
CA PHE A 387 2.72 -8.12 7.61
C PHE A 387 2.24 -9.41 6.93
N ALA A 388 1.17 -9.32 6.15
CA ALA A 388 0.62 -10.44 5.40
C ALA A 388 0.61 -10.13 3.90
N ALA A 389 1.02 -11.10 3.08
CA ALA A 389 0.81 -11.07 1.62
C ALA A 389 0.29 -12.43 1.11
N GLN A 390 -0.58 -13.09 1.88
CA GLN A 390 -1.10 -14.42 1.59
C GLN A 390 -1.68 -14.54 0.17
N ASP A 391 -1.45 -15.68 -0.50
CA ASP A 391 -1.95 -16.00 -1.85
C ASP A 391 -1.59 -14.96 -2.94
N SER A 392 -0.61 -14.08 -2.69
CA SER A 392 -0.23 -13.02 -3.62
C SER A 392 0.65 -13.52 -4.77
N ARG A 393 0.68 -12.74 -5.85
CA ARG A 393 1.51 -13.01 -7.03
C ARG A 393 2.48 -11.85 -7.24
N ILE A 394 3.77 -12.14 -7.06
CA ILE A 394 4.86 -11.19 -7.24
C ILE A 394 5.73 -11.70 -8.37
N GLY A 395 5.69 -11.02 -9.52
CA GLY A 395 6.26 -11.54 -10.75
C GLY A 395 7.78 -11.70 -10.72
N ARG A 396 8.50 -10.73 -10.16
CA ARG A 396 9.97 -10.73 -10.07
C ARG A 396 10.46 -10.83 -8.64
N ASN A 397 10.51 -9.74 -7.88
CA ASN A 397 11.19 -9.75 -6.58
C ASN A 397 10.25 -9.36 -5.44
N PHE A 398 10.36 -10.09 -4.33
CA PHE A 398 9.89 -9.62 -3.04
C PHE A 398 11.13 -9.36 -2.18
N GLU A 399 11.33 -8.09 -1.80
CA GLU A 399 12.53 -7.60 -1.14
C GLU A 399 12.17 -6.85 0.13
N ILE A 400 12.77 -7.26 1.25
CA ILE A 400 12.77 -6.54 2.52
C ILE A 400 14.22 -6.27 2.88
N THR A 401 14.55 -5.00 3.08
CA THR A 401 15.91 -4.53 3.36
C THR A 401 15.88 -3.49 4.47
N ASP A 402 16.76 -3.62 5.45
CA ASP A 402 16.87 -2.68 6.58
C ASP A 402 15.53 -2.44 7.30
N CYS A 403 14.72 -3.50 7.50
CA CYS A 403 13.38 -3.39 8.10
C CYS A 403 13.25 -4.19 9.41
N ILE A 404 12.51 -3.62 10.36
CA ILE A 404 12.15 -4.29 11.62
C ILE A 404 10.66 -4.61 11.61
N CYS A 405 10.31 -5.89 11.76
CA CYS A 405 8.94 -6.36 11.96
C CYS A 405 8.78 -6.83 13.41
N SER A 406 7.87 -6.22 14.16
CA SER A 406 7.65 -6.61 15.56
C SER A 406 7.10 -8.02 15.68
N ASP A 407 6.14 -8.35 14.81
CA ASP A 407 5.35 -9.57 14.88
C ASP A 407 5.65 -10.49 13.67
N GLU A 408 4.64 -10.96 12.95
CA GLU A 408 4.75 -11.98 11.90
C GLU A 408 4.91 -11.40 10.48
N ILE A 409 5.70 -12.08 9.64
CA ILE A 409 5.70 -11.93 8.18
C ILE A 409 5.07 -13.20 7.59
N ASP A 410 3.86 -13.09 7.05
CA ASP A 410 3.12 -14.21 6.46
C ASP A 410 3.01 -14.08 4.93
N LEU A 411 3.69 -14.97 4.21
CA LEU A 411 3.64 -15.10 2.75
C LEU A 411 2.95 -16.38 2.30
N THR A 412 2.13 -17.01 3.13
CA THR A 412 1.49 -18.31 2.86
C THR A 412 0.81 -18.35 1.48
N GLY A 413 1.08 -19.40 0.71
CA GLY A 413 0.48 -19.63 -0.61
C GLY A 413 0.97 -18.69 -1.73
N SER A 414 1.89 -17.77 -1.42
CA SER A 414 2.35 -16.77 -2.38
C SER A 414 3.18 -17.36 -3.51
N ARG A 415 3.14 -16.71 -4.68
CA ARG A 415 3.97 -17.03 -5.84
C ARG A 415 4.92 -15.89 -6.11
N ILE A 416 6.21 -16.15 -5.94
CA ILE A 416 7.26 -15.14 -5.97
C ILE A 416 8.32 -15.54 -7.01
N GLY A 417 8.81 -14.59 -7.80
CA GLY A 417 9.96 -14.84 -8.66
C GLY A 417 11.23 -15.12 -7.84
N THR A 418 11.64 -14.14 -7.03
CA THR A 418 12.81 -14.15 -6.15
C THR A 418 12.41 -13.59 -4.79
N LEU A 419 12.78 -14.28 -3.71
CA LEU A 419 12.60 -13.84 -2.34
C LEU A 419 13.95 -13.40 -1.77
N LEU A 420 14.04 -12.16 -1.27
CA LEU A 420 15.24 -11.61 -0.66
C LEU A 420 14.90 -10.88 0.64
N LEU A 421 15.38 -11.43 1.76
CA LEU A 421 15.39 -10.77 3.06
C LEU A 421 16.86 -10.67 3.50
N ASP A 422 17.28 -9.50 3.94
CA ASP A 422 18.67 -9.21 4.30
C ASP A 422 18.99 -9.49 5.78
N GLU A 423 20.26 -9.30 6.16
CA GLU A 423 20.74 -9.62 7.51
C GLU A 423 20.20 -8.70 8.61
N GLU A 424 19.70 -7.52 8.25
CA GLU A 424 19.09 -6.57 9.18
C GLU A 424 17.59 -6.84 9.41
N THR A 425 16.99 -7.77 8.63
CA THR A 425 15.60 -8.17 8.80
C THR A 425 15.41 -8.98 10.08
N VAL A 426 14.57 -8.44 11.00
CA VAL A 426 14.18 -9.09 12.26
C VAL A 426 12.67 -9.20 12.35
N THR A 427 12.17 -10.40 12.70
CA THR A 427 10.74 -10.70 12.86
C THR A 427 10.52 -11.73 13.97
N ASP A 428 9.33 -11.77 14.57
CA ASP A 428 8.96 -12.84 15.51
C ASP A 428 8.76 -14.17 14.77
N SER A 429 8.00 -14.17 13.68
CA SER A 429 7.75 -15.38 12.87
C SER A 429 7.80 -15.06 11.39
N LEU A 430 8.36 -15.97 10.60
CA LEU A 430 8.36 -15.89 9.14
C LEU A 430 7.68 -17.15 8.57
N VAL A 431 6.51 -16.96 7.98
CA VAL A 431 5.66 -18.03 7.46
C VAL A 431 5.69 -18.00 5.94
N LEU A 432 6.28 -19.03 5.36
CA LEU A 432 6.40 -19.26 3.91
C LEU A 432 5.69 -20.55 3.50
N GLU A 433 4.66 -20.95 4.24
CA GLU A 433 3.94 -22.20 3.99
C GLU A 433 3.31 -22.20 2.60
N LYS A 434 3.50 -23.29 1.84
CA LYS A 434 2.99 -23.44 0.47
C LYS A 434 3.48 -22.34 -0.50
N THR A 435 4.50 -21.56 -0.12
CA THR A 435 5.06 -20.51 -0.97
C THR A 435 5.86 -21.11 -2.11
N HIS A 436 5.74 -20.51 -3.29
CA HIS A 436 6.43 -20.94 -4.50
C HIS A 436 7.43 -19.89 -4.99
N VAL A 437 8.73 -20.15 -4.83
CA VAL A 437 9.82 -19.30 -5.34
C VAL A 437 10.41 -19.90 -6.62
N THR A 438 10.41 -19.14 -7.72
CA THR A 438 10.49 -19.74 -9.07
C THR A 438 11.69 -19.34 -9.94
N GLU A 439 12.17 -18.09 -9.90
CA GLU A 439 13.15 -17.55 -10.84
C GLU A 439 14.60 -17.68 -10.35
N ARG A 440 14.86 -17.35 -9.08
CA ARG A 440 16.19 -17.37 -8.44
C ARG A 440 16.12 -18.07 -7.09
N ALA A 441 17.29 -18.30 -6.49
CA ALA A 441 17.35 -18.88 -5.15
C ALA A 441 16.74 -17.89 -4.15
N ALA A 442 15.97 -18.39 -3.17
CA ALA A 442 15.56 -17.59 -2.04
C ALA A 442 16.78 -17.28 -1.17
N ILE A 443 16.96 -16.02 -0.82
CA ILE A 443 18.09 -15.52 -0.03
C ILE A 443 17.53 -14.98 1.28
N LEU A 444 17.77 -15.72 2.36
CA LEU A 444 17.35 -15.43 3.73
C LEU A 444 18.59 -15.47 4.64
N ASN A 445 19.70 -14.93 4.15
CA ASN A 445 20.99 -15.00 4.85
C ASN A 445 21.03 -13.97 5.97
N GLY A 446 21.53 -14.37 7.14
CA GLY A 446 21.71 -13.48 8.29
C GLY A 446 20.44 -13.07 9.03
N ILE A 447 19.24 -13.38 8.51
CA ILE A 447 17.97 -12.99 9.12
C ILE A 447 17.86 -13.49 10.57
N THR A 448 17.09 -12.75 11.39
CA THR A 448 16.73 -13.18 12.74
C THR A 448 15.22 -13.39 12.86
N VAL A 449 14.81 -14.65 13.08
CA VAL A 449 13.42 -15.05 13.33
C VAL A 449 13.32 -15.55 14.78
N ARG A 450 12.64 -14.80 15.66
CA ARG A 450 12.71 -15.06 17.11
C ARG A 450 12.01 -16.35 17.54
N GLN A 451 10.88 -16.65 16.90
CA GLN A 451 10.02 -17.79 17.20
C GLN A 451 10.15 -18.85 16.12
N THR A 452 9.44 -18.72 15.00
CA THR A 452 9.33 -19.82 14.02
C THR A 452 9.57 -19.35 12.59
N LEU A 453 10.42 -20.08 11.86
CA LEU A 453 10.51 -20.03 10.40
C LEU A 453 9.84 -21.29 9.84
N SER A 454 8.65 -21.14 9.28
CA SER A 454 7.87 -22.25 8.69
C SER A 454 7.92 -22.18 7.16
N LEU A 455 8.41 -23.24 6.53
CA LEU A 455 8.51 -23.41 5.08
C LEU A 455 7.69 -24.61 4.59
N ASN A 456 6.70 -25.04 5.37
CA ASN A 456 6.01 -26.30 5.15
C ASN A 456 5.30 -26.32 3.80
N GLU A 457 5.43 -27.43 3.07
CA GLU A 457 4.91 -27.61 1.71
C GLU A 457 5.41 -26.54 0.68
N ALA A 458 6.42 -25.74 1.02
CA ALA A 458 6.95 -24.70 0.13
C ALA A 458 7.82 -25.29 -0.98
N SER A 459 7.97 -24.57 -2.10
CA SER A 459 8.82 -24.98 -3.21
C SER A 459 9.84 -23.92 -3.61
N PHE A 460 11.12 -24.29 -3.66
CA PHE A 460 12.24 -23.43 -4.02
C PHE A 460 12.98 -23.99 -5.26
N ARG A 461 12.64 -23.48 -6.45
CA ARG A 461 13.13 -24.04 -7.72
C ARG A 461 14.64 -23.91 -7.95
N ARG A 462 15.27 -22.87 -7.40
CA ARG A 462 16.70 -22.57 -7.63
C ARG A 462 17.56 -22.71 -6.38
N GLY A 463 16.97 -23.05 -5.25
CA GLY A 463 17.64 -23.23 -3.97
C GLY A 463 17.13 -22.28 -2.89
N LEU A 464 17.58 -22.54 -1.68
CA LEU A 464 17.25 -21.81 -0.47
C LEU A 464 18.56 -21.58 0.29
N LYS A 465 18.81 -20.33 0.69
CA LYS A 465 19.99 -19.95 1.46
C LYS A 465 19.57 -19.30 2.77
N LEU A 466 20.14 -19.80 3.86
CA LEU A 466 19.95 -19.41 5.25
C LEU A 466 21.33 -19.29 5.94
N ASP A 467 22.34 -18.84 5.19
CA ASP A 467 23.70 -18.70 5.72
C ASP A 467 23.69 -17.73 6.91
N SER A 468 24.26 -18.14 8.04
CA SER A 468 24.36 -17.37 9.28
C SER A 468 23.03 -16.88 9.87
N ALA A 469 21.89 -17.39 9.39
CA ALA A 469 20.58 -17.03 9.92
C ALA A 469 20.39 -17.54 11.36
N ARG A 470 19.50 -16.89 12.11
CA ARG A 470 19.16 -17.24 13.50
C ARG A 470 17.67 -17.43 13.62
N VAL A 471 17.26 -18.61 14.02
CA VAL A 471 15.85 -19.01 14.06
C VAL A 471 15.55 -19.68 15.40
N GLY A 472 14.39 -19.43 16.00
CA GLY A 472 13.94 -20.20 17.17
C GLY A 472 13.68 -21.66 16.80
N GLU A 473 12.62 -21.92 16.05
CA GLU A 473 12.24 -23.21 15.47
C GLU A 473 12.20 -23.12 13.95
N PHE A 474 12.78 -24.11 13.26
CA PHE A 474 12.82 -24.17 11.81
C PHE A 474 12.05 -25.39 11.32
N SER A 475 11.02 -25.16 10.50
CA SER A 475 10.19 -26.23 9.93
C SER A 475 10.17 -26.11 8.40
N MET A 476 10.40 -27.21 7.69
CA MET A 476 10.33 -27.30 6.23
C MET A 476 9.77 -28.67 5.80
N GLU A 477 8.79 -29.17 6.55
CA GLU A 477 8.12 -30.45 6.31
C GLU A 477 7.46 -30.46 4.93
N ASP A 478 7.58 -31.57 4.21
CA ASP A 478 7.07 -31.76 2.85
C ASP A 478 7.57 -30.73 1.80
N ALA A 479 8.56 -29.89 2.13
CA ALA A 479 9.06 -28.86 1.23
C ALA A 479 9.88 -29.45 0.08
N GLU A 480 9.89 -28.77 -1.07
CA GLU A 480 10.68 -29.14 -2.25
C GLU A 480 11.76 -28.09 -2.56
N VAL A 481 13.03 -28.48 -2.48
CA VAL A 481 14.17 -27.66 -2.91
C VAL A 481 14.82 -28.31 -4.13
N THR A 482 14.52 -27.82 -5.32
CA THR A 482 15.13 -28.37 -6.56
C THR A 482 16.61 -27.99 -6.67
N GLY A 483 16.97 -26.80 -6.20
CA GLY A 483 18.35 -26.33 -6.13
C GLY A 483 19.10 -26.84 -4.89
N THR A 484 20.11 -26.10 -4.47
CA THR A 484 20.85 -26.39 -3.23
C THR A 484 20.14 -25.77 -2.03
N PHE A 485 20.06 -26.52 -0.93
CA PHE A 485 19.77 -26.00 0.40
C PHE A 485 21.09 -25.65 1.09
N VAL A 486 21.24 -24.40 1.53
CA VAL A 486 22.43 -23.90 2.24
C VAL A 486 22.02 -23.29 3.56
N GLY A 487 22.46 -23.86 4.67
CA GLY A 487 22.33 -23.33 6.02
C GLY A 487 23.68 -23.36 6.74
N LYS A 488 24.72 -22.76 6.13
CA LYS A 488 26.05 -22.68 6.75
C LYS A 488 25.99 -21.74 7.93
N GLU A 489 26.61 -22.12 9.05
CA GLU A 489 26.58 -21.32 10.29
C GLU A 489 25.15 -20.99 10.79
N LEU A 490 24.12 -21.69 10.29
CA LEU A 490 22.74 -21.53 10.71
C LEU A 490 22.62 -21.86 12.21
N THR A 491 21.92 -21.01 12.96
CA THR A 491 21.60 -21.25 14.36
C THR A 491 20.10 -21.49 14.50
N VAL A 492 19.72 -22.67 14.98
CA VAL A 492 18.34 -23.01 15.34
C VAL A 492 18.26 -23.23 16.84
N GLY A 493 17.38 -22.52 17.52
CA GLY A 493 17.14 -22.66 18.96
C GLY A 493 17.20 -21.36 19.74
N THR A 494 16.40 -21.31 20.81
CA THR A 494 16.40 -20.25 21.81
C THR A 494 16.98 -20.77 23.13
N SER A 495 17.01 -19.94 24.19
CA SER A 495 17.36 -20.40 25.54
C SER A 495 16.44 -21.49 26.10
N THR A 496 15.28 -21.71 25.47
CA THR A 496 14.31 -22.76 25.83
C THR A 496 14.37 -23.99 24.92
N GLY A 497 15.30 -24.02 23.95
CA GLY A 497 15.46 -25.05 22.92
C GLY A 497 14.96 -24.60 21.54
N GLY A 498 15.12 -25.46 20.54
CA GLY A 498 14.48 -25.35 19.22
C GLY A 498 14.90 -26.46 18.27
N SER A 499 14.02 -26.80 17.33
CA SER A 499 14.20 -27.94 16.43
C SER A 499 14.31 -27.50 14.98
N PHE A 500 15.07 -28.26 14.21
CA PHE A 500 15.06 -28.24 12.74
C PHE A 500 14.23 -29.45 12.30
N LEU A 501 13.01 -29.21 11.85
CA LEU A 501 12.06 -30.22 11.41
C LEU A 501 11.96 -30.20 9.88
N ALA A 502 12.41 -31.26 9.23
CA ALA A 502 12.39 -31.38 7.77
C ALA A 502 11.99 -32.78 7.33
N ALA A 503 10.92 -33.28 7.98
CA ALA A 503 10.31 -34.55 7.61
C ALA A 503 9.81 -34.52 6.16
N ASP A 504 10.02 -35.62 5.43
CA ASP A 504 9.58 -35.84 4.06
C ASP A 504 10.07 -34.78 3.02
N VAL A 505 11.06 -33.96 3.39
CA VAL A 505 11.64 -32.93 2.52
C VAL A 505 12.27 -33.55 1.27
N LYS A 506 12.10 -32.89 0.11
CA LYS A 506 12.70 -33.31 -1.16
C LYS A 506 13.75 -32.32 -1.61
N VAL A 507 15.02 -32.73 -1.60
CA VAL A 507 16.14 -31.88 -2.04
C VAL A 507 16.85 -32.51 -3.23
N SER A 508 16.73 -31.89 -4.41
CA SER A 508 17.38 -32.41 -5.62
C SER A 508 18.83 -31.94 -5.80
N GLY A 509 19.20 -30.82 -5.18
CA GLY A 509 20.59 -30.35 -5.09
C GLY A 509 21.28 -30.82 -3.82
N LYS A 510 22.36 -30.12 -3.44
CA LYS A 510 23.10 -30.44 -2.21
C LYS A 510 22.33 -29.97 -0.97
N PHE A 511 22.62 -30.59 0.17
CA PHE A 511 22.11 -30.19 1.48
C PHE A 511 23.29 -29.84 2.39
N GLN A 512 23.42 -28.58 2.74
CA GLN A 512 24.62 -28.03 3.37
C GLN A 512 24.30 -27.40 4.72
N LEU A 513 24.91 -27.93 5.79
CA LEU A 513 24.79 -27.46 7.18
C LEU A 513 26.18 -27.33 7.83
N GLU A 514 27.19 -26.93 7.06
CA GLU A 514 28.55 -26.72 7.61
C GLU A 514 28.50 -25.71 8.78
N GLU A 515 29.09 -26.07 9.92
CA GLU A 515 29.20 -25.22 11.11
C GLU A 515 27.86 -24.80 11.76
N ALA A 516 26.72 -25.34 11.31
CA ALA A 516 25.42 -25.04 11.89
C ALA A 516 25.30 -25.55 13.34
N THR A 517 24.45 -24.89 14.14
CA THR A 517 24.16 -25.24 15.53
C THR A 517 22.66 -25.33 15.76
N ILE A 518 22.18 -26.48 16.20
CA ILE A 518 20.76 -26.76 16.47
C ILE A 518 20.63 -27.17 17.95
N ASP A 519 20.00 -26.31 18.74
CA ASP A 519 19.74 -26.55 20.17
C ASP A 519 18.46 -27.38 20.40
N GLY A 520 18.43 -28.55 19.78
CA GLY A 520 17.35 -29.51 19.87
C GLY A 520 17.57 -30.66 18.90
N GLN A 521 16.52 -31.06 18.21
CA GLN A 521 16.56 -32.14 17.22
C GLN A 521 16.78 -31.58 15.81
N LEU A 522 17.57 -32.30 15.02
CA LEU A 522 17.60 -32.19 13.57
C LEU A 522 16.90 -33.41 12.99
N ASP A 523 15.71 -33.22 12.42
CA ASP A 523 14.88 -34.27 11.89
C ASP A 523 14.82 -34.25 10.37
N LEU A 524 15.33 -35.31 9.74
CA LEU A 524 15.22 -35.60 8.31
C LEU A 524 14.49 -36.92 8.09
N GLU A 525 13.51 -37.26 8.94
CA GLU A 525 12.67 -38.44 8.75
C GLU A 525 12.03 -38.45 7.35
N GLY A 526 12.12 -39.56 6.62
CA GLY A 526 11.52 -39.70 5.29
C GLY A 526 12.15 -38.83 4.18
N ALA A 527 13.14 -37.99 4.51
CA ALA A 527 13.74 -37.04 3.59
C ALA A 527 14.33 -37.73 2.34
N ASN A 528 14.19 -37.09 1.18
CA ASN A 528 14.77 -37.55 -0.07
C ASN A 528 15.78 -36.53 -0.59
N ILE A 529 17.06 -36.81 -0.39
CA ILE A 529 18.16 -35.91 -0.74
C ILE A 529 19.02 -36.56 -1.82
N LYS A 530 19.00 -36.01 -3.04
CA LYS A 530 19.60 -36.66 -4.22
C LYS A 530 21.10 -36.47 -4.37
N LYS A 531 21.67 -35.44 -3.74
CA LYS A 531 23.10 -35.10 -3.83
C LYS A 531 23.73 -35.10 -2.45
N GLU A 532 24.98 -34.66 -2.41
CA GLU A 532 25.82 -34.60 -1.22
C GLU A 532 25.13 -33.88 -0.05
N ILE A 533 25.28 -34.47 1.14
CA ILE A 533 24.96 -33.90 2.44
C ILE A 533 26.28 -33.57 3.14
N ASN A 534 26.45 -32.30 3.50
CA ASN A 534 27.62 -31.85 4.24
C ASN A 534 27.20 -31.31 5.61
N THR A 535 27.60 -32.01 6.68
CA THR A 535 27.40 -31.65 8.09
C THR A 535 28.73 -31.45 8.82
N ASP A 536 29.76 -31.01 8.11
CA ASP A 536 31.06 -30.71 8.70
C ASP A 536 30.91 -29.69 9.85
N GLN A 537 31.48 -30.02 11.01
CA GLN A 537 31.40 -29.23 12.25
C GLN A 537 29.98 -28.93 12.77
N LEU A 538 28.94 -29.58 12.23
CA LEU A 538 27.56 -29.46 12.70
C LEU A 538 27.47 -29.76 14.20
N ARG A 539 26.63 -29.00 14.93
CA ARG A 539 26.31 -29.25 16.33
C ARG A 539 24.82 -29.45 16.51
N VAL A 540 24.41 -30.59 17.06
CA VAL A 540 23.02 -30.89 17.45
C VAL A 540 23.02 -31.29 18.91
N THR A 541 22.24 -30.65 19.77
CA THR A 541 22.28 -30.95 21.21
C THR A 541 21.55 -32.24 21.57
N ASN A 542 20.49 -32.57 20.83
CA ASN A 542 19.70 -33.79 20.99
C ASN A 542 19.93 -34.75 19.80
N THR A 543 18.89 -35.20 19.12
CA THR A 543 18.97 -36.23 18.08
C THR A 543 19.21 -35.62 16.70
N PHE A 544 20.11 -36.23 15.92
CA PHE A 544 20.17 -36.08 14.47
C PHE A 544 19.56 -37.32 13.82
N SER A 545 18.39 -37.17 13.20
CA SER A 545 17.60 -38.26 12.62
C SER A 545 17.61 -38.23 11.10
N PHE A 546 17.88 -39.39 10.50
CA PHE A 546 17.70 -39.75 9.09
C PHE A 546 16.71 -40.92 8.96
N SER A 547 15.81 -41.10 9.93
CA SER A 547 14.87 -42.22 9.97
C SER A 547 14.15 -42.38 8.62
N ASN A 548 14.19 -43.56 8.00
CA ASN A 548 13.53 -43.83 6.71
C ASN A 548 13.93 -42.89 5.53
N ALA A 549 15.04 -42.15 5.64
CA ALA A 549 15.48 -41.21 4.62
C ALA A 549 16.10 -41.94 3.41
N HIS A 550 16.02 -41.32 2.23
CA HIS A 550 16.61 -41.79 0.98
C HIS A 550 17.72 -40.84 0.52
N LEU A 551 18.97 -41.27 0.65
CA LEU A 551 20.15 -40.43 0.48
C LEU A 551 20.95 -40.88 -0.75
N GLY A 552 20.88 -40.07 -1.80
CA GLY A 552 21.43 -40.37 -3.13
C GLY A 552 22.89 -39.99 -3.35
N GLY A 553 23.44 -39.10 -2.53
CA GLY A 553 24.83 -38.63 -2.60
C GLY A 553 25.61 -38.89 -1.32
N ASP A 554 26.88 -38.50 -1.30
CA ASP A 554 27.77 -38.72 -0.15
C ASP A 554 27.26 -37.99 1.10
N VAL A 555 27.39 -38.61 2.27
CA VAL A 555 27.04 -38.03 3.56
C VAL A 555 28.31 -37.83 4.38
N GLY A 556 28.72 -36.57 4.55
CA GLY A 556 29.94 -36.20 5.27
C GLY A 556 29.63 -35.46 6.57
N GLY A 557 30.37 -35.79 7.65
CA GLY A 557 30.25 -35.11 8.93
C GLY A 557 31.59 -35.01 9.67
N ASN A 558 32.54 -34.27 9.11
CA ASN A 558 33.87 -34.07 9.69
C ASN A 558 33.82 -33.14 10.91
N GLY A 559 34.13 -33.67 12.09
CA GLY A 559 34.11 -32.94 13.35
C GLY A 559 32.70 -32.65 13.89
N MET A 560 31.67 -33.26 13.31
CA MET A 560 30.27 -33.14 13.74
C MET A 560 30.12 -33.55 15.21
N ARG A 561 29.22 -32.89 15.95
CA ARG A 561 28.90 -33.20 17.35
C ARG A 561 27.39 -33.32 17.52
N VAL A 562 26.89 -34.49 17.91
CA VAL A 562 25.46 -34.75 18.09
C VAL A 562 25.18 -35.40 19.44
N GLY A 563 23.95 -35.26 19.94
CA GLY A 563 23.44 -36.05 21.06
C GLY A 563 23.30 -37.50 20.61
N GLU A 564 22.22 -37.84 19.92
CA GLU A 564 21.99 -39.16 19.32
C GLU A 564 22.07 -39.09 17.79
N LEU A 565 22.40 -40.21 17.15
CA LEU A 565 22.38 -40.35 15.69
C LEU A 565 21.42 -41.48 15.31
N ASN A 566 20.25 -41.13 14.79
CA ASN A 566 19.25 -42.09 14.34
C ASN A 566 19.32 -42.24 12.82
N LEU A 567 19.69 -43.43 12.34
CA LEU A 567 19.75 -43.80 10.92
C LEU A 567 18.73 -44.90 10.59
N THR A 568 17.78 -45.18 11.47
CA THR A 568 16.87 -46.35 11.36
C THR A 568 16.15 -46.38 10.01
N GLY A 569 16.25 -47.48 9.27
CA GLY A 569 15.57 -47.64 7.99
C GLY A 569 16.08 -46.75 6.85
N ALA A 570 17.14 -45.97 7.06
CA ALA A 570 17.70 -45.10 6.03
C ALA A 570 18.30 -45.91 4.87
N THR A 571 18.19 -45.36 3.66
CA THR A 571 18.78 -45.90 2.44
C THR A 571 19.91 -45.01 1.96
N PHE A 572 21.12 -45.55 1.86
CA PHE A 572 22.31 -44.84 1.37
C PHE A 572 22.76 -45.39 0.01
N ASN A 573 22.76 -44.54 -1.02
CA ASN A 573 23.23 -44.93 -2.37
C ASN A 573 24.64 -44.44 -2.70
N SER A 574 25.30 -43.78 -1.75
CA SER A 574 26.69 -43.30 -1.85
C SER A 574 27.40 -43.43 -0.50
N GLY A 575 28.66 -42.99 -0.42
CA GLY A 575 29.49 -43.20 0.77
C GLY A 575 29.07 -42.36 1.97
N VAL A 576 29.21 -42.93 3.17
CA VAL A 576 28.96 -42.23 4.44
C VAL A 576 30.27 -42.13 5.21
N LEU A 577 30.70 -40.90 5.54
CA LEU A 577 31.96 -40.64 6.23
C LEU A 577 31.77 -39.69 7.42
N PHE A 578 31.87 -40.25 8.62
CA PHE A 578 31.94 -39.51 9.87
C PHE A 578 33.38 -39.51 10.40
N HIS A 579 34.13 -38.47 10.06
CA HIS A 579 35.51 -38.26 10.52
C HIS A 579 35.54 -37.39 11.77
N ARG A 580 36.27 -37.79 12.82
CA ARG A 580 36.41 -36.98 14.06
C ARG A 580 35.07 -36.54 14.68
N ALA A 581 34.01 -37.29 14.42
CA ALA A 581 32.69 -36.98 14.94
C ALA A 581 32.60 -37.29 16.44
N VAL A 582 31.71 -36.62 17.15
CA VAL A 582 31.39 -36.87 18.55
C VAL A 582 29.90 -37.17 18.68
N VAL A 583 29.55 -38.38 19.08
CA VAL A 583 28.17 -38.78 19.39
C VAL A 583 28.08 -39.02 20.89
N ARG A 584 27.25 -38.24 21.60
CA ARG A 584 27.13 -38.29 23.07
C ARG A 584 26.25 -39.44 23.57
N GLY A 585 25.30 -39.87 22.75
CA GLY A 585 24.36 -40.97 22.98
C GLY A 585 24.56 -42.08 21.96
N ASN A 586 23.45 -42.72 21.59
CA ASN A 586 23.46 -43.91 20.74
C ASN A 586 23.55 -43.56 19.24
N ILE A 587 24.07 -44.52 18.47
CA ILE A 587 23.92 -44.58 17.01
C ILE A 587 22.99 -45.76 16.70
N ASP A 588 21.82 -45.48 16.12
CA ASP A 588 20.87 -46.52 15.73
C ASP A 588 20.74 -46.59 14.20
N GLY A 589 21.48 -47.51 13.59
CA GLY A 589 21.41 -47.88 12.17
C GLY A 589 20.63 -49.16 11.92
N SER A 590 19.65 -49.48 12.76
CA SER A 590 18.80 -50.65 12.55
C SER A 590 18.05 -50.55 11.20
N LEU A 591 17.95 -51.64 10.46
CA LEU A 591 17.26 -51.70 9.15
C LEU A 591 17.84 -50.77 8.06
N VAL A 592 19.05 -50.23 8.25
CA VAL A 592 19.72 -49.44 7.20
C VAL A 592 19.94 -50.31 5.97
N THR A 593 19.74 -49.73 4.78
CA THR A 593 20.15 -50.33 3.51
C THR A 593 21.20 -49.47 2.84
N SER A 594 22.25 -50.07 2.25
CA SER A 594 23.21 -49.33 1.45
C SER A 594 23.55 -50.04 0.14
N THR A 595 23.39 -49.33 -0.97
CA THR A 595 23.82 -49.76 -2.32
C THR A 595 25.09 -49.05 -2.81
N GLY A 596 25.55 -48.06 -2.03
CA GLY A 596 26.78 -47.31 -2.25
C GLY A 596 27.97 -47.87 -1.45
N PRO A 597 29.14 -47.23 -1.59
CA PRO A 597 30.34 -47.58 -0.84
C PRO A 597 30.19 -47.36 0.68
N ASN A 598 31.20 -47.84 1.39
CA ASN A 598 31.28 -48.06 2.84
C ASN A 598 30.61 -47.01 3.75
N ILE A 599 30.00 -47.49 4.83
CA ILE A 599 29.67 -46.66 6.00
C ILE A 599 30.89 -46.60 6.91
N THR A 600 31.47 -45.41 7.08
CA THR A 600 32.77 -45.23 7.71
C THR A 600 32.75 -44.24 8.88
N PHE A 601 33.19 -44.70 10.05
CA PHE A 601 33.54 -43.87 11.20
C PHE A 601 35.06 -43.90 11.39
N THR A 602 35.71 -42.72 11.35
CA THR A 602 37.16 -42.63 11.50
C THR A 602 37.57 -41.59 12.53
N ARG A 603 38.42 -41.98 13.49
CA ARG A 603 38.92 -41.07 14.55
C ARG A 603 37.82 -40.40 15.39
N SER A 604 36.64 -41.03 15.46
CA SER A 604 35.44 -40.48 16.11
C SER A 604 35.31 -40.94 17.56
N ARG A 605 34.55 -40.20 18.37
CA ARG A 605 34.29 -40.50 19.78
C ARG A 605 32.80 -40.75 20.00
N ILE A 606 32.44 -41.97 20.38
CA ILE A 606 31.06 -42.41 20.52
C ILE A 606 30.86 -42.88 21.96
N HIS A 607 29.91 -42.25 22.65
CA HIS A 607 29.68 -42.45 24.08
C HIS A 607 28.53 -43.43 24.38
N GLY A 608 27.59 -43.63 23.45
CA GLY A 608 26.54 -44.65 23.56
C GLY A 608 26.83 -45.90 22.74
N ALA A 609 25.80 -46.75 22.61
CA ALA A 609 25.87 -47.98 21.81
C ALA A 609 25.72 -47.69 20.31
N ILE A 610 26.31 -48.54 19.48
CA ILE A 610 26.16 -48.55 18.03
C ILE A 610 25.35 -49.78 17.64
N SER A 611 24.21 -49.62 16.98
CA SER A 611 23.36 -50.71 16.48
C SER A 611 23.23 -50.65 14.96
N PHE A 612 23.36 -51.78 14.29
CA PHE A 612 23.02 -52.00 12.88
C PHE A 612 22.17 -53.28 12.77
N LEU A 613 21.27 -53.49 13.73
CA LEU A 613 20.36 -54.63 13.80
C LEU A 613 19.57 -54.76 12.49
N ASN A 614 19.63 -55.94 11.85
CA ASN A 614 18.97 -56.20 10.57
C ASN A 614 19.32 -55.23 9.43
N ALA A 615 20.50 -54.57 9.47
CA ALA A 615 20.97 -53.76 8.35
C ALA A 615 21.37 -54.63 7.15
N ASP A 616 21.26 -54.10 5.93
CA ASP A 616 21.66 -54.73 4.67
C ASP A 616 22.61 -53.79 3.91
N LEU A 617 23.90 -54.02 4.07
CA LEU A 617 24.98 -53.20 3.52
C LEU A 617 25.65 -53.97 2.37
N GLU A 618 25.66 -53.42 1.16
CA GLU A 618 26.34 -54.07 0.02
C GLU A 618 27.87 -54.10 0.15
N GLU A 619 28.47 -53.08 0.79
CA GLU A 619 29.93 -52.88 0.91
C GLU A 619 30.38 -52.92 2.39
N ASP A 620 31.45 -52.21 2.76
CA ASP A 620 32.06 -52.33 4.10
C ASP A 620 31.36 -51.49 5.18
N LEU A 621 31.43 -51.98 6.42
CA LEU A 621 31.19 -51.19 7.63
C LEU A 621 32.53 -51.00 8.36
N ILE A 622 33.02 -49.76 8.37
CA ILE A 622 34.38 -49.42 8.83
C ILE A 622 34.33 -48.53 10.07
N ILE A 623 34.95 -48.98 11.16
CA ILE A 623 35.13 -48.22 12.40
C ILE A 623 36.62 -48.21 12.75
N THR A 624 37.32 -47.11 12.47
CA THR A 624 38.80 -47.06 12.60
C THR A 624 39.32 -45.88 13.40
N GLY A 625 40.27 -46.12 14.30
CA GLY A 625 40.83 -45.05 15.14
C GLY A 625 39.84 -44.47 16.16
N CYS A 626 38.72 -45.14 16.43
CA CYS A 626 37.61 -44.59 17.21
C CYS A 626 37.76 -44.81 18.72
N GLN A 627 37.18 -43.93 19.52
CA GLN A 627 37.02 -44.07 20.98
C GLN A 627 35.57 -44.39 21.31
N LEU A 628 35.32 -45.61 21.80
CA LEU A 628 34.01 -46.08 22.22
C LEU A 628 34.02 -46.24 23.76
N LYS A 629 33.10 -45.65 24.52
CA LYS A 629 33.24 -45.60 26.01
C LYS A 629 32.00 -45.97 26.85
N GLY A 630 32.23 -46.86 27.83
CA GLY A 630 31.76 -46.90 29.24
C GLY A 630 32.95 -47.21 30.21
N GLU A 631 32.81 -47.30 31.55
CA GLU A 631 33.93 -47.55 32.52
C GLU A 631 34.53 -48.99 32.45
N GLU A 632 35.74 -49.18 33.00
CA GLU A 632 36.63 -50.36 32.81
C GLU A 632 35.98 -51.75 32.85
N MET A 633 36.14 -52.54 31.77
CA MET A 633 36.56 -53.96 31.78
C MET A 633 36.86 -54.47 30.35
N ASP A 634 37.67 -55.53 30.25
CA ASP A 634 38.29 -56.10 29.04
C ASP A 634 37.33 -56.40 27.87
N SER A 635 37.77 -56.07 26.65
CA SER A 635 37.05 -56.30 25.39
C SER A 635 37.36 -57.68 24.77
N GLY A 636 36.34 -58.32 24.20
CA GLY A 636 36.45 -59.57 23.44
C GLY A 636 35.32 -59.71 22.42
N LEU A 637 35.61 -60.26 21.24
CA LEU A 637 34.61 -60.57 20.22
C LEU A 637 33.83 -61.83 20.64
N VAL A 638 32.49 -61.77 20.72
CA VAL A 638 31.68 -62.93 21.12
C VAL A 638 30.83 -63.39 19.94
N ASP A 639 31.32 -64.42 19.25
CA ASP A 639 30.58 -65.15 18.22
C ASP A 639 29.77 -66.28 18.87
N ILE A 640 28.47 -66.06 19.14
CA ILE A 640 27.61 -67.05 19.82
C ILE A 640 26.82 -67.86 18.79
N ALA A 641 27.42 -68.94 18.31
CA ALA A 641 26.77 -69.86 17.39
C ALA A 641 25.74 -70.80 18.04
N THR A 642 25.66 -70.98 19.36
CA THR A 642 24.68 -71.92 19.97
C THR A 642 24.28 -71.61 21.43
N ALA A 643 22.96 -71.52 21.65
CA ALA A 643 22.16 -71.73 22.87
C ALA A 643 22.32 -70.82 24.13
N GLU A 644 21.16 -70.31 24.58
CA GLU A 644 20.78 -69.60 25.81
C GLU A 644 21.50 -68.27 26.18
N ILE A 645 20.68 -67.23 26.42
CA ILE A 645 21.06 -65.82 26.64
C ILE A 645 21.17 -65.57 28.16
N PRO A 646 22.31 -65.08 28.69
CA PRO A 646 22.30 -64.37 29.96
C PRO A 646 21.64 -63.00 29.77
N GLU A 647 20.71 -62.59 30.65
CA GLU A 647 20.01 -61.28 30.59
C GLU A 647 20.94 -60.04 30.54
N SER A 648 22.27 -60.21 30.69
CA SER A 648 23.31 -59.18 30.69
C SER A 648 23.81 -58.73 29.30
N THR A 649 23.23 -59.17 28.18
CA THR A 649 23.63 -58.79 26.81
C THR A 649 23.11 -57.44 26.32
N ARG A 650 22.40 -56.66 27.16
CA ARG A 650 21.88 -55.33 26.79
C ARG A 650 22.94 -54.22 26.66
N ASP A 651 24.20 -54.50 27.04
CA ASP A 651 25.27 -53.48 27.11
C ASP A 651 26.29 -53.54 25.94
N ALA A 652 26.00 -54.25 24.84
CA ALA A 652 26.92 -54.34 23.70
C ALA A 652 27.24 -52.95 23.11
N VAL A 653 28.52 -52.65 22.91
CA VAL A 653 28.97 -51.35 22.38
C VAL A 653 28.79 -51.27 20.85
N VAL A 654 28.86 -52.42 20.17
CA VAL A 654 28.51 -52.55 18.75
C VAL A 654 27.62 -53.79 18.57
N ASN A 655 26.43 -53.61 18.00
CA ASN A 655 25.47 -54.66 17.72
C ASN A 655 25.18 -54.72 16.21
N VAL A 656 25.56 -55.81 15.55
CA VAL A 656 25.26 -56.11 14.13
C VAL A 656 24.41 -57.38 13.99
N GLU A 657 23.58 -57.69 15.00
CA GLU A 657 22.70 -58.87 14.99
C GLU A 657 21.87 -58.93 13.70
N SER A 658 21.86 -60.11 13.07
CA SER A 658 21.13 -60.41 11.84
C SER A 658 21.40 -59.47 10.65
N ALA A 659 22.46 -58.65 10.71
CA ALA A 659 22.86 -57.79 9.61
C ALA A 659 23.46 -58.61 8.44
N VAL A 660 23.32 -58.11 7.22
CA VAL A 660 24.02 -58.58 6.03
C VAL A 660 25.03 -57.51 5.66
N ILE A 661 26.31 -57.88 5.64
CA ILE A 661 27.41 -57.01 5.21
C ILE A 661 28.13 -57.73 4.07
N GLY A 662 27.92 -57.23 2.86
CA GLY A 662 28.44 -57.78 1.62
C GLY A 662 29.95 -57.65 1.50
N GLY A 663 30.54 -56.59 2.06
CA GLY A 663 31.98 -56.37 2.19
C GLY A 663 32.53 -56.74 3.58
N ASP A 664 33.58 -56.02 3.98
CA ASP A 664 34.31 -56.26 5.23
C ASP A 664 33.67 -55.52 6.42
N PHE A 665 33.58 -56.20 7.56
CA PHE A 665 33.27 -55.58 8.85
C PHE A 665 34.57 -55.32 9.62
N ILE A 666 35.01 -54.06 9.64
CA ILE A 666 36.33 -53.65 10.13
C ILE A 666 36.20 -52.80 11.38
N ILE A 667 36.82 -53.26 12.49
CA ILE A 667 37.10 -52.44 13.67
C ILE A 667 38.60 -52.47 13.95
N GLU A 668 39.32 -51.40 13.60
CA GLU A 668 40.79 -51.33 13.70
C GLU A 668 41.26 -50.08 14.44
N ASP A 669 42.41 -50.19 15.11
CA ASP A 669 43.04 -49.10 15.87
C ASP A 669 42.06 -48.37 16.81
N SER A 670 41.03 -49.08 17.28
CA SER A 670 39.87 -48.51 17.96
C SER A 670 39.81 -49.03 19.39
N TYR A 671 39.56 -48.10 20.31
CA TYR A 671 39.44 -48.44 21.72
C TYR A 671 38.01 -48.84 22.04
N ILE A 672 37.80 -50.15 22.22
CA ILE A 672 36.50 -50.77 22.51
C ILE A 672 36.41 -51.10 24.01
N ARG A 673 35.32 -50.69 24.67
CA ARG A 673 35.02 -51.00 26.08
C ARG A 673 33.65 -51.65 26.26
N ASN A 674 33.41 -52.79 25.61
CA ASN A 674 32.41 -53.83 25.92
C ASN A 674 32.47 -54.90 24.81
N THR A 675 31.45 -55.76 24.75
CA THR A 675 31.28 -56.81 23.74
C THR A 675 30.80 -56.24 22.38
N VAL A 676 31.33 -56.79 21.30
CA VAL A 676 30.77 -56.69 19.93
C VAL A 676 29.84 -57.89 19.71
N TYR A 677 28.58 -57.64 19.33
CA TYR A 677 27.54 -58.65 19.16
C TYR A 677 27.18 -58.81 17.67
N ALA A 678 27.32 -60.01 17.11
CA ALA A 678 27.12 -60.28 15.68
C ALA A 678 26.26 -61.52 15.39
N ARG A 679 25.35 -61.87 16.32
CA ARG A 679 24.57 -63.11 16.21
C ARG A 679 23.71 -63.11 14.94
N GLY A 680 23.80 -64.20 14.16
CA GLY A 680 23.00 -64.36 12.95
C GLY A 680 23.39 -63.42 11.80
N ALA A 681 24.44 -62.61 11.96
CA ALA A 681 24.96 -61.75 10.91
C ALA A 681 25.59 -62.58 9.78
N LYS A 682 25.48 -62.08 8.54
CA LYS A 682 26.17 -62.62 7.36
C LYS A 682 27.28 -61.65 7.00
N LEU A 683 28.53 -62.03 7.27
CA LEU A 683 29.72 -61.21 7.06
C LEU A 683 30.64 -61.89 6.03
N GLN A 684 31.22 -61.12 5.09
CA GLN A 684 32.26 -61.66 4.20
C GLN A 684 33.57 -61.89 4.96
N MET A 685 34.04 -60.88 5.69
CA MET A 685 35.19 -60.92 6.59
C MET A 685 34.93 -60.02 7.80
N ALA A 686 35.41 -60.44 8.99
CA ALA A 686 35.34 -59.63 10.20
C ALA A 686 36.74 -59.49 10.80
N SER A 687 37.24 -58.26 10.90
CA SER A 687 38.53 -57.93 11.52
C SER A 687 38.30 -57.00 12.71
N VAL A 688 38.60 -57.48 13.92
CA VAL A 688 38.58 -56.65 15.13
C VAL A 688 39.95 -56.70 15.77
N PHE A 689 40.69 -55.60 15.61
CA PHE A 689 42.02 -55.40 16.15
C PHE A 689 41.97 -54.21 17.12
N SER A 690 42.16 -54.51 18.41
CA SER A 690 42.15 -53.55 19.51
C SER A 690 43.44 -52.74 19.62
#